data_AF-A0A8T1UYV7-F1
#
_entry.id   AF-A0A8T1UYV7-F1
#
_cell.length_a   1.000
_cell.length_b   1.000
_cell.length_c   1.000
_cell.angle_alpha   90.00
_cell.angle_beta   90.00
_cell.angle_gamma   90.00
#
_symmetry.space_group_name_H-M   'P 1'
#
loop_
_entity.id
_entity.type
_entity.pdbx_description
1 polymer ?
#
loop_
_entity_poly.entity_id
_entity_poly.type
_entity_poly.pdbx_seq_one_letter_code
_entity_poly.pdbx_strand_id
1 'polypeptide(L)'
;MLQFKTGGNAYISINSSTSQASTQSFDLPPPWTAEFYVWMVDAEEEILSLHKSSLKLMEVVAVHTRENAQWQAKSDNCKKKLKELKQKRKRKTNDKTQGTHLSGEELANAAKELAEDFNNAENGLLETRKEIALAQGWIEINILEAKRILDADMADEEVTQALLSAIVDQTARFLNERMLLVQLLPETDRSQLSDLEAWARQLRPGRPTKEDKAERQRKAAEQNNLLKKRSEFQSQLEALDPDDPESQRLQRRYEREIAKVDAKLSSVSENKPTQLLERCGRHIIASSAKNVISLVAGSKGEICFYRPSGTKAAREVNFQVRLERNRWNHVVFSAGARELSLFLNGELKTIRSGVFDLPMSRIGTKEKTESFQGLIQEIRYWNESRSIQQIQQSAASILHVAKCKTLVGYWTFEEGMGDLVDDMSLKLPRSSCFDTNWVLYDTPEVRKHFGVPPTPSLRDQTCCLVNQKLKLLAQRARDRELDLVPCRQLCEQVVAYRDLERHHRVECVHRLVVCKEVGCEATYRSSNEAEHMRTKCERHLLRDELVRRHHEKRQLVECVLNCPERIQRRFMTRHCHQECVNRLIKCPWEDCGDTILATMLTRHMERECRSETKETREKMVENGRRRFREKEEMDTRG
;
A
#
# COMPACT_ATOMS: atom_id res chain seq x y z
N MET A 1 11.17 6.66 -14.44
CA MET A 1 11.65 5.26 -14.32
C MET A 1 10.52 4.32 -14.63
N LEU A 2 10.84 3.10 -15.05
CA LEU A 2 9.85 2.10 -15.42
C LEU A 2 9.87 0.93 -14.43
N GLN A 3 8.71 0.57 -13.88
CA GLN A 3 8.53 -0.53 -12.94
C GLN A 3 8.06 -1.78 -13.68
N PHE A 4 8.74 -2.88 -13.44
CA PHE A 4 8.34 -4.22 -13.84
C PHE A 4 7.61 -4.85 -12.66
N LYS A 5 6.29 -5.06 -12.80
CA LYS A 5 5.45 -5.56 -11.71
C LYS A 5 5.85 -6.96 -11.27
N THR A 6 5.77 -7.20 -9.97
CA THR A 6 5.86 -8.55 -9.38
C THR A 6 4.75 -9.44 -9.93
N GLY A 7 5.07 -10.66 -10.37
CA GLY A 7 4.10 -11.60 -10.95
C GLY A 7 4.32 -11.91 -12.44
N GLY A 8 5.23 -11.19 -13.12
CA GLY A 8 6.15 -11.82 -14.06
C GLY A 8 5.75 -11.99 -15.53
N ASN A 9 5.13 -11.01 -16.19
CA ASN A 9 5.09 -10.98 -17.67
C ASN A 9 5.63 -9.66 -18.24
N ALA A 10 6.24 -8.80 -17.41
CA ALA A 10 6.62 -7.46 -17.83
C ALA A 10 7.84 -7.51 -18.77
N TYR A 11 7.74 -6.98 -19.99
CA TYR A 11 8.90 -6.88 -20.87
C TYR A 11 8.78 -5.72 -21.85
N ILE A 12 9.93 -5.32 -22.41
CA ILE A 12 10.02 -4.36 -23.50
C ILE A 12 10.49 -5.10 -24.75
N SER A 13 9.74 -4.97 -25.83
CA SER A 13 10.08 -5.56 -27.12
C SER A 13 10.97 -4.61 -27.92
N ILE A 14 12.28 -4.85 -27.92
CA ILE A 14 13.26 -4.00 -28.64
C ILE A 14 13.10 -4.14 -30.16
N ASN A 15 12.71 -5.32 -30.64
CA ASN A 15 12.61 -5.60 -32.07
C ASN A 15 11.23 -6.20 -32.40
N SER A 16 10.37 -5.42 -33.04
CA SER A 16 9.08 -5.85 -33.58
C SER A 16 9.04 -5.57 -35.08
N SER A 17 9.81 -6.32 -35.87
CA SER A 17 9.56 -6.36 -37.31
C SER A 17 8.24 -7.12 -37.56
N THR A 18 7.15 -6.36 -37.68
CA THR A 18 5.86 -6.81 -38.21
C THR A 18 5.92 -7.13 -39.71
N SER A 19 7.07 -6.93 -40.36
CA SER A 19 7.34 -7.32 -41.73
C SER A 19 7.97 -8.72 -41.78
N GLN A 20 7.28 -9.65 -42.44
CA GLN A 20 7.61 -11.07 -42.68
C GLN A 20 8.94 -11.31 -43.45
N ALA A 21 9.96 -10.47 -43.31
CA ALA A 21 11.22 -10.57 -44.05
C ALA A 21 12.44 -10.35 -43.15
N SER A 22 12.54 -11.12 -42.06
CA SER A 22 13.81 -11.65 -41.46
C SER A 22 13.57 -12.09 -40.01
N THR A 23 13.35 -13.39 -39.80
CA THR A 23 13.31 -14.08 -38.51
C THR A 23 14.72 -14.27 -37.91
N GLN A 24 15.59 -13.25 -37.94
CA GLN A 24 16.88 -13.30 -37.26
C GLN A 24 16.84 -12.45 -35.99
N SER A 25 16.86 -13.11 -34.82
CA SER A 25 17.21 -12.47 -33.55
C SER A 25 18.62 -11.90 -33.67
N PHE A 26 18.77 -10.57 -33.71
CA PHE A 26 20.07 -9.91 -33.82
C PHE A 26 20.70 -9.76 -32.43
N ASP A 27 21.22 -10.84 -31.87
CA ASP A 27 22.09 -10.72 -30.69
C ASP A 27 23.41 -10.08 -31.11
N LEU A 28 23.92 -9.14 -30.30
CA LEU A 28 25.14 -8.42 -30.63
C LEU A 28 26.35 -9.26 -30.19
N PRO A 29 27.23 -9.70 -31.11
CA PRO A 29 28.42 -10.47 -30.75
C PRO A 29 29.45 -9.59 -30.03
N PRO A 30 30.34 -10.17 -29.20
CA PRO A 30 31.44 -9.42 -28.58
C PRO A 30 32.35 -8.74 -29.63
N PRO A 31 32.96 -7.58 -29.32
CA PRO A 31 32.96 -6.93 -28.02
C PRO A 31 31.73 -6.04 -27.78
N TRP A 32 31.15 -6.14 -26.58
CA TRP A 32 30.04 -5.27 -26.19
C TRP A 32 30.09 -4.94 -24.70
N THR A 33 29.43 -3.84 -24.34
CA THR A 33 29.17 -3.44 -22.95
C THR A 33 27.69 -3.13 -22.79
N ALA A 34 27.05 -3.68 -21.76
CA ALA A 34 25.67 -3.43 -21.41
C ALA A 34 25.59 -2.90 -19.98
N GLU A 35 25.00 -1.71 -19.82
CA GLU A 35 24.78 -1.06 -18.53
C GLU A 35 23.29 -1.07 -18.20
N PHE A 36 22.97 -1.43 -16.96
CA PHE A 36 21.61 -1.45 -16.42
C PHE A 36 21.62 -0.73 -15.06
N TYR A 37 20.69 0.19 -14.85
CA TYR A 37 20.39 0.68 -13.52
C TYR A 37 19.10 0.04 -13.06
N VAL A 38 19.22 -0.72 -11.98
CA VAL A 38 18.13 -1.55 -11.47
C VAL A 38 17.94 -1.30 -9.98
N TRP A 39 16.68 -1.18 -9.58
CA TRP A 39 16.27 -1.21 -8.19
C TRP A 39 15.55 -2.53 -7.96
N MET A 40 16.11 -3.39 -7.11
CA MET A 40 15.46 -4.63 -6.70
C MET A 40 14.27 -4.30 -5.79
N VAL A 41 13.14 -4.99 -5.97
CA VAL A 41 11.97 -4.86 -5.08
C VAL A 41 12.42 -5.05 -3.62
N ASP A 42 11.77 -4.34 -2.71
CA ASP A 42 12.06 -4.45 -1.29
C ASP A 42 11.81 -5.89 -0.81
N ALA A 43 12.68 -6.37 0.08
CA ALA A 43 12.59 -7.74 0.60
C ALA A 43 11.20 -8.04 1.20
N GLU A 44 10.67 -7.09 1.98
CA GLU A 44 9.34 -7.17 2.58
C GLU A 44 8.22 -7.27 1.54
N GLU A 45 8.21 -6.40 0.54
CA GLU A 45 7.21 -6.40 -0.52
C GLU A 45 7.25 -7.68 -1.35
N GLU A 46 8.45 -8.19 -1.65
CA GLU A 46 8.63 -9.43 -2.37
C GLU A 46 8.12 -10.62 -1.55
N ILE A 47 8.46 -10.70 -0.26
CA ILE A 47 7.95 -11.73 0.65
C ILE A 47 6.42 -11.70 0.70
N LEU A 48 5.82 -10.51 0.88
CA LEU A 48 4.36 -10.36 0.91
C LEU A 48 3.71 -10.77 -0.42
N SER A 49 4.34 -10.45 -1.55
CA SER A 49 3.86 -10.81 -2.89
C SER A 49 3.93 -12.32 -3.14
N LEU A 50 5.06 -12.96 -2.81
CA LEU A 50 5.24 -14.42 -2.89
C LEU A 50 4.23 -15.13 -1.99
N HIS A 51 4.06 -14.66 -0.76
CA HIS A 51 3.08 -15.17 0.19
C HIS A 51 1.64 -15.03 -0.35
N LYS A 52 1.27 -13.86 -0.90
CA LYS A 52 -0.05 -13.61 -1.51
C LYS A 52 -0.31 -14.55 -2.70
N SER A 53 0.72 -14.79 -3.52
CA SER A 53 0.66 -15.73 -4.64
C SER A 53 0.41 -17.15 -4.14
N SER A 54 1.10 -17.57 -3.08
CA SER A 54 0.87 -18.88 -2.43
C SER A 54 -0.54 -19.03 -1.88
N LEU A 55 -1.12 -17.99 -1.27
CA LEU A 55 -2.51 -18.02 -0.79
C LEU A 55 -3.50 -18.27 -1.94
N LYS A 56 -3.30 -17.60 -3.09
CA LYS A 56 -4.13 -17.83 -4.29
C LYS A 56 -3.98 -19.25 -4.83
N LEU A 57 -2.76 -19.79 -4.84
CA LEU A 57 -2.51 -21.17 -5.26
C LEU A 57 -3.10 -22.18 -4.27
N MET A 58 -3.14 -21.85 -2.98
CA MET A 58 -3.78 -22.70 -1.96
C MET A 58 -5.29 -22.81 -2.20
N GLU A 59 -5.93 -21.76 -2.72
CA GLU A 59 -7.32 -21.82 -3.19
C GLU A 59 -7.49 -22.81 -4.34
N VAL A 60 -6.57 -22.78 -5.32
CA VAL A 60 -6.54 -23.74 -6.42
C VAL A 60 -6.40 -25.18 -5.91
N VAL A 61 -5.48 -25.42 -4.95
CA VAL A 61 -5.30 -26.73 -4.32
C VAL A 61 -6.58 -27.19 -3.63
N ALA A 62 -7.21 -26.34 -2.81
CA ALA A 62 -8.40 -26.70 -2.05
C ALA A 62 -9.59 -27.03 -2.97
N VAL A 63 -9.82 -26.20 -3.99
CA VAL A 63 -10.91 -26.40 -4.96
C VAL A 63 -10.70 -27.68 -5.76
N HIS A 64 -9.54 -27.85 -6.38
CA HIS A 64 -9.29 -29.03 -7.20
C HIS A 64 -9.17 -30.31 -6.38
N THR A 65 -8.78 -30.26 -5.10
CA THR A 65 -8.81 -31.44 -4.22
C THR A 65 -10.25 -31.94 -4.02
N ARG A 66 -11.21 -31.02 -3.81
CA ARG A 66 -12.63 -31.36 -3.74
C ARG A 66 -13.15 -31.90 -5.06
N GLU A 67 -12.80 -31.27 -6.18
CA GLU A 67 -13.20 -31.75 -7.52
C GLU A 67 -12.60 -33.13 -7.83
N ASN A 68 -11.35 -33.37 -7.45
CA ASN A 68 -10.69 -34.67 -7.60
C ASN A 68 -11.45 -35.75 -6.84
N ALA A 69 -11.88 -35.48 -5.61
CA ALA A 69 -12.71 -36.41 -4.84
C ALA A 69 -14.07 -36.68 -5.51
N GLN A 70 -14.68 -35.67 -6.14
CA GLN A 70 -15.92 -35.85 -6.91
C GLN A 70 -15.70 -36.70 -8.16
N TRP A 71 -14.62 -36.47 -8.91
CA TRP A 71 -14.26 -37.28 -10.07
C TRP A 71 -13.91 -38.71 -9.68
N GLN A 72 -13.24 -38.90 -8.54
CA GLN A 72 -12.96 -40.22 -7.97
C GLN A 72 -14.26 -40.97 -7.66
N ALA A 73 -15.21 -40.31 -6.99
CA ALA A 73 -16.53 -40.88 -6.71
C ALA A 73 -17.31 -41.24 -7.99
N LYS A 74 -17.23 -40.40 -9.04
CA LYS A 74 -17.82 -40.69 -10.36
C LYS A 74 -17.16 -41.91 -11.03
N SER A 75 -15.83 -41.99 -11.05
CA SER A 75 -15.08 -43.15 -11.58
C SER A 75 -15.47 -44.43 -10.84
N ASP A 76 -15.55 -44.39 -9.52
CA ASP A 76 -15.92 -45.56 -8.70
C ASP A 76 -17.40 -45.95 -8.86
N ASN A 77 -18.31 -44.98 -9.05
CA ASN A 77 -19.70 -45.26 -9.40
C ASN A 77 -19.81 -45.92 -10.79
N CYS A 78 -19.03 -45.47 -11.77
CA CYS A 78 -18.98 -46.09 -13.09
C CYS A 78 -18.50 -47.55 -13.00
N LYS A 79 -17.46 -47.82 -12.20
CA LYS A 79 -16.99 -49.19 -11.93
C LYS A 79 -18.07 -50.06 -11.28
N LYS A 80 -18.88 -49.52 -10.36
CA LYS A 80 -20.02 -50.22 -9.74
C LYS A 80 -21.11 -50.54 -10.76
N LYS A 81 -21.57 -49.55 -11.54
CA LYS A 81 -22.55 -49.74 -12.64
C LYS A 81 -22.07 -50.77 -13.67
N LEU A 82 -20.77 -50.80 -13.98
CA LEU A 82 -20.19 -51.78 -14.89
C LEU A 82 -20.29 -53.21 -14.34
N LYS A 83 -20.06 -53.39 -13.02
CA LYS A 83 -20.23 -54.70 -12.35
C LYS A 83 -21.70 -55.14 -12.38
N GLU A 84 -22.63 -54.23 -12.13
CA GLU A 84 -24.07 -54.51 -12.18
C GLU A 84 -24.56 -54.88 -13.59
N LEU A 85 -24.11 -54.16 -14.63
CA LEU A 85 -24.40 -54.51 -16.03
C LEU A 85 -23.85 -55.89 -16.40
N LYS A 86 -22.63 -56.23 -15.96
CA LYS A 86 -22.04 -57.56 -16.14
C LYS A 86 -22.87 -58.64 -15.44
N GLN A 87 -23.37 -58.39 -14.22
CA GLN A 87 -24.23 -59.31 -13.49
C GLN A 87 -25.62 -59.48 -14.16
N LYS A 88 -26.25 -58.39 -14.62
CA LYS A 88 -27.52 -58.44 -15.36
C LYS A 88 -27.39 -59.22 -16.67
N ARG A 89 -26.27 -59.04 -17.39
CA ARG A 89 -25.95 -59.83 -18.59
C ARG A 89 -25.79 -61.33 -18.28
N LYS A 90 -25.19 -61.68 -17.14
CA LYS A 90 -24.99 -63.07 -16.67
C LYS A 90 -26.29 -63.73 -16.14
N ARG A 91 -27.21 -62.95 -15.57
CA ARG A 91 -28.57 -63.42 -15.19
C ARG A 91 -29.45 -63.66 -16.42
N LYS A 92 -29.34 -62.84 -17.47
CA LYS A 92 -30.07 -63.00 -18.75
C LYS A 92 -29.76 -64.32 -19.48
N THR A 93 -28.60 -64.93 -19.22
CA THR A 93 -28.24 -66.27 -19.75
C THR A 93 -28.81 -67.45 -18.96
N ASN A 94 -29.27 -67.25 -17.71
CA ASN A 94 -29.72 -68.34 -16.83
C ASN A 94 -31.24 -68.38 -16.58
N ASP A 95 -31.98 -67.30 -16.82
CA ASP A 95 -33.42 -67.23 -16.49
C ASP A 95 -34.24 -66.84 -17.72
N LYS A 96 -35.06 -67.78 -18.22
CA LYS A 96 -35.93 -67.59 -19.41
C LYS A 96 -37.35 -67.12 -19.04
N THR A 97 -37.65 -66.89 -17.77
CA THR A 97 -39.01 -66.60 -17.32
C THR A 97 -39.07 -65.35 -16.43
N GLN A 98 -39.87 -64.39 -16.90
CA GLN A 98 -40.35 -63.16 -16.24
C GLN A 98 -39.47 -61.89 -16.29
N GLY A 99 -39.79 -61.04 -17.27
CA GLY A 99 -40.52 -59.79 -16.96
C GLY A 99 -39.77 -58.67 -16.23
N THR A 100 -38.69 -58.15 -16.81
CA THR A 100 -38.28 -56.72 -16.87
C THR A 100 -36.90 -56.68 -17.54
N HIS A 101 -36.83 -56.99 -18.83
CA HIS A 101 -35.55 -57.16 -19.54
C HIS A 101 -35.27 -56.00 -20.50
N LEU A 102 -34.21 -55.25 -20.24
CA LEU A 102 -33.63 -54.30 -21.20
C LEU A 102 -33.24 -55.05 -22.50
N SER A 103 -33.55 -54.46 -23.65
CA SER A 103 -33.24 -54.99 -24.98
C SER A 103 -31.73 -55.10 -25.21
N GLY A 104 -31.29 -55.88 -26.22
CA GLY A 104 -29.86 -56.00 -26.55
C GLY A 104 -29.24 -54.67 -26.98
N GLU A 105 -30.04 -53.80 -27.59
CA GLU A 105 -29.66 -52.47 -28.05
C GLU A 105 -29.58 -51.48 -26.88
N GLU A 106 -30.51 -51.55 -25.92
CA GLU A 106 -30.47 -50.75 -24.69
C GLU A 106 -29.25 -51.07 -23.82
N LEU A 107 -28.84 -52.35 -23.77
CA LEU A 107 -27.63 -52.77 -23.07
C LEU A 107 -26.35 -52.26 -23.75
N ALA A 108 -26.34 -52.18 -25.09
CA ALA A 108 -25.21 -51.66 -25.85
C ALA A 108 -25.09 -50.13 -25.68
N ASN A 109 -26.20 -49.40 -25.74
CA ASN A 109 -26.24 -47.96 -25.51
C ASN A 109 -25.83 -47.61 -24.07
N ALA A 110 -26.36 -48.31 -23.07
CA ALA A 110 -25.97 -48.12 -21.66
C ALA A 110 -24.48 -48.42 -21.41
N ALA A 111 -23.90 -49.40 -22.11
CA ALA A 111 -22.46 -49.69 -22.02
C ALA A 111 -21.59 -48.61 -22.68
N LYS A 112 -22.07 -48.02 -23.78
CA LYS A 112 -21.39 -46.92 -24.48
C LYS A 112 -21.40 -45.63 -23.66
N GLU A 113 -22.56 -45.24 -23.13
CA GLU A 113 -22.68 -44.10 -22.21
C GLU A 113 -21.80 -44.28 -20.98
N LEU A 114 -21.79 -45.48 -20.38
CA LEU A 114 -20.95 -45.75 -19.21
C LEU A 114 -19.44 -45.68 -19.52
N ALA A 115 -19.03 -46.06 -20.73
CA ALA A 115 -17.65 -45.95 -21.17
C ALA A 115 -17.23 -44.47 -21.36
N GLU A 116 -18.13 -43.65 -21.89
CA GLU A 116 -17.92 -42.21 -22.05
C GLU A 116 -17.86 -41.49 -20.70
N ASP A 117 -18.80 -41.78 -19.79
CA ASP A 117 -18.80 -41.28 -18.42
C ASP A 117 -17.51 -41.65 -17.66
N PHE A 118 -17.05 -42.90 -17.81
CA PHE A 118 -15.82 -43.35 -17.19
C PHE A 118 -14.59 -42.61 -17.76
N ASN A 119 -14.52 -42.44 -19.08
CA ASN A 119 -13.43 -41.72 -19.73
C ASN A 119 -13.40 -40.24 -19.30
N ASN A 120 -14.56 -39.61 -19.20
CA ASN A 120 -14.68 -38.23 -18.69
C ASN A 120 -14.23 -38.13 -17.22
N ALA A 121 -14.58 -39.12 -16.39
CA ALA A 121 -14.15 -39.15 -14.99
C ALA A 121 -12.63 -39.35 -14.84
N GLU A 122 -12.01 -40.23 -15.62
CA GLU A 122 -10.57 -40.44 -15.61
C GLU A 122 -9.79 -39.22 -16.15
N ASN A 123 -10.31 -38.55 -17.19
CA ASN A 123 -9.73 -37.30 -17.69
C ASN A 123 -9.80 -36.19 -16.63
N GLY A 124 -10.95 -36.02 -15.98
CA GLY A 124 -11.12 -35.05 -14.89
C GLY A 124 -10.21 -35.35 -13.69
N LEU A 125 -9.99 -36.63 -13.35
CA LEU A 125 -9.02 -37.04 -12.33
C LEU A 125 -7.59 -36.66 -12.69
N LEU A 126 -7.19 -36.87 -13.95
CA LEU A 126 -5.84 -36.56 -14.43
C LEU A 126 -5.59 -35.05 -14.41
N GLU A 127 -6.54 -34.27 -14.92
CA GLU A 127 -6.45 -32.80 -14.98
C GLU A 127 -6.37 -32.19 -13.58
N THR A 128 -7.30 -32.56 -12.69
CA THR A 128 -7.29 -32.04 -11.31
C THR A 128 -6.03 -32.45 -10.54
N ARG A 129 -5.52 -33.68 -10.71
CA ARG A 129 -4.23 -34.09 -10.10
C ARG A 129 -3.07 -33.26 -10.60
N LYS A 130 -3.04 -32.97 -11.91
CA LYS A 130 -2.00 -32.14 -12.52
C LYS A 130 -2.02 -30.72 -11.96
N GLU A 131 -3.19 -30.10 -11.88
CA GLU A 131 -3.35 -28.74 -11.33
C GLU A 131 -2.99 -28.67 -9.84
N ILE A 132 -3.40 -29.66 -9.03
CA ILE A 132 -3.00 -29.74 -7.61
C ILE A 132 -1.49 -29.83 -7.48
N ALA A 133 -0.84 -30.74 -8.21
CA ALA A 133 0.61 -30.96 -8.13
C ALA A 133 1.38 -29.70 -8.57
N LEU A 134 0.91 -29.03 -9.62
CA LEU A 134 1.45 -27.74 -10.03
C LEU A 134 1.33 -26.72 -8.91
N ALA A 135 0.11 -26.44 -8.43
CA ALA A 135 -0.14 -25.43 -7.42
C ALA A 135 0.65 -25.67 -6.13
N GLN A 136 0.71 -26.92 -5.64
CA GLN A 136 1.49 -27.31 -4.46
C GLN A 136 2.98 -27.02 -4.63
N GLY A 137 3.55 -27.31 -5.80
CA GLY A 137 4.95 -27.04 -6.02
C GLY A 137 5.27 -25.56 -6.28
N TRP A 138 4.34 -24.78 -6.85
CA TRP A 138 4.48 -23.31 -6.88
C TRP A 138 4.43 -22.71 -5.47
N ILE A 139 3.60 -23.26 -4.57
CA ILE A 139 3.55 -22.89 -3.14
C ILE A 139 4.89 -23.22 -2.46
N GLU A 140 5.41 -24.44 -2.65
CA GLU A 140 6.72 -24.85 -2.12
C GLU A 140 7.81 -23.84 -2.50
N ILE A 141 7.91 -23.49 -3.77
CA ILE A 141 8.93 -22.57 -4.26
C ILE A 141 8.74 -21.16 -3.71
N ASN A 142 7.52 -20.63 -3.75
CA ASN A 142 7.23 -19.28 -3.22
C ASN A 142 7.58 -19.16 -1.75
N ILE A 143 7.12 -20.11 -0.94
CA ILE A 143 7.25 -20.04 0.52
C ILE A 143 8.70 -20.28 0.94
N LEU A 144 9.41 -21.21 0.29
CA LEU A 144 10.83 -21.41 0.55
C LEU A 144 11.68 -20.22 0.10
N GLU A 145 11.33 -19.57 -1.01
CA GLU A 145 12.03 -18.37 -1.48
C GLU A 145 11.74 -17.17 -0.57
N ALA A 146 10.49 -16.96 -0.19
CA ALA A 146 10.11 -15.94 0.80
C ALA A 146 10.87 -16.16 2.12
N LYS A 147 10.99 -17.41 2.58
CA LYS A 147 11.81 -17.73 3.75
C LYS A 147 13.30 -17.47 3.51
N ARG A 148 13.84 -17.79 2.33
CA ARG A 148 15.25 -17.51 1.99
C ARG A 148 15.52 -16.00 2.04
N ILE A 149 14.63 -15.18 1.50
CA ILE A 149 14.73 -13.71 1.53
C ILE A 149 14.66 -13.22 2.97
N LEU A 150 13.71 -13.73 3.77
CA LEU A 150 13.61 -13.41 5.19
C LEU A 150 14.92 -13.73 5.94
N ASP A 151 15.46 -14.93 5.75
CA ASP A 151 16.67 -15.38 6.46
C ASP A 151 17.95 -14.66 5.98
N ALA A 152 18.01 -14.17 4.74
CA ALA A 152 19.23 -13.63 4.12
C ALA A 152 19.26 -12.09 4.04
N ASP A 153 18.12 -11.45 3.80
CA ASP A 153 18.03 -10.04 3.44
C ASP A 153 17.36 -9.20 4.55
N MET A 154 16.76 -9.83 5.58
CA MET A 154 16.19 -9.13 6.74
C MET A 154 17.07 -9.30 7.99
N ALA A 155 17.78 -8.23 8.37
CA ALA A 155 18.66 -8.22 9.55
C ALA A 155 18.07 -7.47 10.75
N ASP A 156 17.07 -6.60 10.52
CA ASP A 156 16.46 -5.76 11.56
C ASP A 156 15.27 -6.48 12.21
N GLU A 157 15.31 -6.66 13.54
CA GLU A 157 14.28 -7.36 14.30
C GLU A 157 12.94 -6.61 14.31
N GLU A 158 12.95 -5.27 14.37
CA GLU A 158 11.72 -4.47 14.43
C GLU A 158 10.98 -4.53 13.09
N VAL A 159 11.73 -4.41 12.00
CA VAL A 159 11.20 -4.54 10.63
C VAL A 159 10.69 -5.96 10.37
N THR A 160 11.44 -6.97 10.83
CA THR A 160 11.02 -8.38 10.72
C THR A 160 9.70 -8.62 11.45
N GLN A 161 9.53 -8.07 12.65
CA GLN A 161 8.29 -8.22 13.42
C GLN A 161 7.10 -7.51 12.73
N ALA A 162 7.31 -6.33 12.15
CA ALA A 162 6.30 -5.61 11.38
C ALA A 162 5.86 -6.42 10.14
N LEU A 163 6.82 -7.02 9.42
CA LEU A 163 6.54 -7.89 8.27
C LEU A 163 5.72 -9.12 8.66
N LEU A 164 6.09 -9.80 9.76
CA LEU A 164 5.33 -10.96 10.25
C LEU A 164 3.88 -10.57 10.61
N SER A 165 3.67 -9.41 11.23
CA SER A 165 2.32 -8.87 11.46
C SER A 165 1.58 -8.60 10.14
N ALA A 166 2.26 -8.06 9.13
CA ALA A 166 1.67 -7.81 7.82
C ALA A 166 1.26 -9.11 7.09
N ILE A 167 2.02 -10.20 7.25
CA ILE A 167 1.67 -11.53 6.73
C ILE A 167 0.38 -12.06 7.39
N VAL A 168 0.26 -11.90 8.71
CA VAL A 168 -0.95 -12.28 9.46
C VAL A 168 -2.16 -11.49 8.96
N ASP A 169 -2.04 -10.17 8.87
CA ASP A 169 -3.11 -9.29 8.38
C ASP A 169 -3.51 -9.61 6.93
N GLN A 170 -2.53 -9.87 6.06
CA GLN A 170 -2.79 -10.24 4.67
C GLN A 170 -3.56 -11.57 4.58
N THR A 171 -3.19 -12.55 5.40
CA THR A 171 -3.88 -13.85 5.47
C THR A 171 -5.31 -13.67 5.95
N ALA A 172 -5.51 -12.90 7.03
CA ALA A 172 -6.84 -12.63 7.59
C ALA A 172 -7.75 -11.95 6.56
N ARG A 173 -7.25 -10.92 5.86
CA ARG A 173 -7.99 -10.25 4.78
C ARG A 173 -8.35 -11.22 3.65
N PHE A 174 -7.40 -12.03 3.20
CA PHE A 174 -7.62 -12.98 2.11
C PHE A 174 -8.67 -14.05 2.48
N LEU A 175 -8.59 -14.61 3.69
CA LEU A 175 -9.57 -15.59 4.19
C LEU A 175 -10.97 -14.97 4.34
N ASN A 176 -11.07 -13.72 4.79
CA ASN A 176 -12.35 -13.01 4.89
C ASN A 176 -13.00 -12.77 3.52
N GLU A 177 -12.21 -12.49 2.48
CA GLU A 177 -12.72 -12.30 1.11
C GLU A 177 -13.11 -13.63 0.43
N ARG A 178 -12.48 -14.75 0.81
CA ARG A 178 -12.61 -16.06 0.15
C ARG A 178 -13.30 -17.10 1.05
N MET A 179 -14.58 -16.89 1.33
CA MET A 179 -15.40 -17.80 2.14
C MET A 179 -15.40 -19.26 1.67
N LEU A 180 -15.28 -19.50 0.36
CA LEU A 180 -15.17 -20.86 -0.18
C LEU A 180 -13.91 -21.57 0.34
N LEU A 181 -12.79 -20.86 0.45
CA LEU A 181 -11.54 -21.41 0.94
C LEU A 181 -11.66 -21.82 2.41
N VAL A 182 -12.30 -20.97 3.21
CA VAL A 182 -12.53 -21.19 4.64
C VAL A 182 -13.36 -22.45 4.88
N GLN A 183 -14.33 -22.74 4.00
CA GLN A 183 -15.16 -23.94 4.08
C GLN A 183 -14.42 -25.21 3.64
N LEU A 184 -13.44 -25.10 2.75
CA LEU A 184 -12.74 -26.25 2.17
C LEU A 184 -11.50 -26.66 2.97
N LEU A 185 -10.84 -25.74 3.68
CA LEU A 185 -9.64 -26.01 4.45
C LEU A 185 -9.92 -26.21 5.96
N PRO A 186 -9.35 -27.26 6.58
CA PRO A 186 -9.36 -27.44 8.03
C PRO A 186 -8.78 -26.24 8.79
N GLU A 187 -9.20 -26.04 10.04
CA GLU A 187 -8.70 -24.94 10.89
C GLU A 187 -7.19 -25.01 11.14
N THR A 188 -6.65 -26.23 11.28
CA THR A 188 -5.22 -26.47 11.46
C THR A 188 -4.42 -25.91 10.29
N ASP A 189 -4.87 -26.15 9.08
CA ASP A 189 -4.16 -25.75 7.87
C ASP A 189 -4.31 -24.24 7.64
N ARG A 190 -5.47 -23.67 7.99
CA ARG A 190 -5.70 -22.21 7.94
C ARG A 190 -4.78 -21.42 8.86
N SER A 191 -4.56 -21.89 10.08
CA SER A 191 -3.67 -21.22 11.03
C SER A 191 -2.20 -21.19 10.57
N GLN A 192 -1.79 -22.15 9.74
CA GLN A 192 -0.42 -22.23 9.24
C GLN A 192 -0.17 -21.24 8.10
N LEU A 193 -1.21 -20.84 7.35
CA LEU A 193 -1.07 -19.90 6.25
C LEU A 193 -0.55 -18.53 6.71
N SER A 194 -0.85 -18.13 7.95
CA SER A 194 -0.39 -16.86 8.52
C SER A 194 1.02 -16.90 9.12
N ASP A 195 1.65 -18.07 9.23
CA ASP A 195 2.99 -18.25 9.77
C ASP A 195 3.92 -18.78 8.68
N LEU A 196 4.71 -17.87 8.10
CA LEU A 196 5.62 -18.19 7.00
C LEU A 196 6.64 -19.27 7.38
N GLU A 197 7.09 -19.29 8.64
CA GLU A 197 8.09 -20.25 9.08
C GLU A 197 7.47 -21.63 9.30
N ALA A 198 6.30 -21.70 9.93
CA ALA A 198 5.56 -22.95 10.09
C ALA A 198 5.19 -23.55 8.72
N TRP A 199 4.71 -22.71 7.79
CA TRP A 199 4.36 -23.15 6.45
C TRP A 199 5.60 -23.67 5.69
N ALA A 200 6.73 -22.96 5.77
CA ALA A 200 7.99 -23.42 5.17
C ALA A 200 8.51 -24.73 5.79
N ARG A 201 8.36 -24.92 7.12
CA ARG A 201 8.74 -26.15 7.83
C ARG A 201 7.94 -27.36 7.35
N GLN A 202 6.64 -27.20 7.11
CA GLN A 202 5.77 -28.28 6.60
C GLN A 202 6.15 -28.69 5.17
N LEU A 203 6.58 -27.75 4.35
CA LEU A 203 6.94 -27.98 2.95
C LEU A 203 8.33 -28.61 2.77
N ARG A 204 9.20 -28.58 3.79
CA ARG A 204 10.50 -29.29 3.73
C ARG A 204 10.30 -30.79 3.97
N PRO A 205 10.64 -31.66 3.00
CA PRO A 205 10.61 -33.10 3.26
C PRO A 205 11.60 -33.47 4.36
N GLY A 206 11.20 -34.37 5.26
CA GLY A 206 12.06 -34.95 6.29
C GLY A 206 13.30 -35.64 5.70
N ARG A 207 14.31 -35.92 6.55
CA ARG A 207 15.58 -36.54 6.15
C ARG A 207 15.31 -37.84 5.37
N PRO A 208 15.74 -37.97 4.10
CA PRO A 208 15.42 -39.14 3.29
C PRO A 208 16.15 -40.37 3.79
N THR A 209 15.43 -41.49 3.91
CA THR A 209 16.00 -42.80 4.22
C THR A 209 16.80 -43.34 3.01
N LYS A 210 17.59 -44.42 3.21
CA LYS A 210 18.35 -45.04 2.10
C LYS A 210 17.44 -45.62 1.02
N GLU A 211 16.25 -46.09 1.38
CA GLU A 211 15.23 -46.59 0.44
C GLU A 211 14.64 -45.44 -0.39
N ASP A 212 14.36 -44.29 0.24
CA ASP A 212 13.87 -43.09 -0.46
C ASP A 212 14.88 -42.58 -1.52
N LYS A 213 16.19 -42.70 -1.24
CA LYS A 213 17.23 -42.31 -2.22
C LYS A 213 17.25 -43.22 -3.44
N ALA A 214 17.13 -44.53 -3.24
CA ALA A 214 17.15 -45.50 -4.34
C ALA A 214 15.88 -45.38 -5.20
N GLU A 215 14.73 -45.15 -4.57
CA GLU A 215 13.47 -44.94 -5.28
C GLU A 215 13.45 -43.61 -6.05
N ARG A 216 13.93 -42.51 -5.46
CA ARG A 216 14.13 -41.23 -6.16
C ARG A 216 15.04 -41.35 -7.36
N GLN A 217 16.13 -42.12 -7.26
CA GLN A 217 17.08 -42.29 -8.34
C GLN A 217 16.48 -43.09 -9.51
N ARG A 218 15.63 -44.08 -9.22
CA ARG A 218 14.84 -44.82 -10.23
C ARG A 218 13.81 -43.92 -10.91
N LYS A 219 13.03 -43.16 -10.12
CA LYS A 219 12.04 -42.19 -10.64
C LYS A 219 12.68 -41.10 -11.50
N ALA A 220 13.82 -40.55 -11.09
CA ALA A 220 14.57 -39.55 -11.86
C ALA A 220 15.11 -40.09 -13.20
N ALA A 221 15.61 -41.34 -13.21
CA ALA A 221 16.05 -42.00 -14.44
C ALA A 221 14.88 -42.24 -15.41
N GLU A 222 13.73 -42.65 -14.88
CA GLU A 222 12.49 -42.83 -15.66
C GLU A 222 11.95 -41.50 -16.19
N GLN A 223 11.95 -40.45 -15.37
CA GLN A 223 11.59 -39.08 -15.77
C GLN A 223 12.46 -38.57 -16.92
N ASN A 224 13.79 -38.71 -16.83
CA ASN A 224 14.71 -38.29 -17.90
C ASN A 224 14.46 -39.04 -19.21
N ASN A 225 14.16 -40.35 -19.14
CA ASN A 225 13.82 -41.14 -20.32
C ASN A 225 12.50 -40.70 -20.97
N LEU A 226 11.50 -40.35 -20.15
CA LEU A 226 10.21 -39.85 -20.63
C LEU A 226 10.33 -38.44 -21.24
N LEU A 227 11.09 -37.53 -20.61
CA LEU A 227 11.37 -36.19 -21.15
C LEU A 227 12.08 -36.26 -22.51
N LYS A 228 13.05 -37.18 -22.65
CA LYS A 228 13.72 -37.43 -23.93
C LYS A 228 12.73 -37.86 -25.01
N LYS A 229 11.86 -38.84 -24.73
CA LYS A 229 10.81 -39.28 -25.66
C LYS A 229 9.83 -38.18 -26.02
N ARG A 230 9.45 -37.33 -25.05
CA ARG A 230 8.60 -36.17 -25.29
C ARG A 230 9.25 -35.21 -26.28
N SER A 231 10.54 -34.87 -26.08
CA SER A 231 11.28 -33.97 -26.97
C SER A 231 11.44 -34.53 -28.38
N GLU A 232 11.63 -35.85 -28.51
CA GLU A 232 11.68 -36.53 -29.80
C GLU A 232 10.34 -36.41 -30.56
N PHE A 233 9.20 -36.65 -29.89
CA PHE A 233 7.88 -36.50 -30.51
C PHE A 233 7.53 -35.03 -30.81
N GLN A 234 7.93 -34.11 -29.94
CA GLN A 234 7.74 -32.66 -30.16
C GLN A 234 8.52 -32.17 -31.38
N SER A 235 9.79 -32.59 -31.53
CA SER A 235 10.60 -32.27 -32.69
C SER A 235 10.06 -32.89 -33.97
N GLN A 236 9.50 -34.10 -33.90
CA GLN A 236 8.83 -34.75 -35.04
C GLN A 236 7.53 -34.05 -35.43
N LEU A 237 6.81 -33.48 -34.45
CA LEU A 237 5.60 -32.68 -34.68
C LEU A 237 5.93 -31.34 -35.35
N GLU A 238 6.98 -30.66 -34.90
CA GLU A 238 7.45 -29.39 -35.45
C GLU A 238 8.09 -29.52 -36.84
N ALA A 239 8.60 -30.70 -37.19
CA ALA A 239 9.18 -31.00 -38.49
C ALA A 239 8.16 -31.39 -39.57
N LEU A 240 6.85 -31.44 -39.25
CA LEU A 240 5.80 -31.77 -40.20
C LEU A 240 5.60 -30.62 -41.21
N ASP A 241 5.58 -30.98 -42.50
CA ASP A 241 5.27 -30.05 -43.59
C ASP A 241 3.74 -29.80 -43.65
N PRO A 242 3.27 -28.55 -43.51
CA PRO A 242 1.84 -28.23 -43.57
C PRO A 242 1.14 -28.63 -44.87
N ASP A 243 1.89 -28.75 -45.97
CA ASP A 243 1.35 -29.01 -47.31
C ASP A 243 1.27 -30.51 -47.66
N ASP A 244 1.75 -31.39 -46.78
CA ASP A 244 1.70 -32.86 -46.96
C ASP A 244 0.34 -33.44 -46.49
N PRO A 245 -0.42 -34.18 -47.34
CA PRO A 245 -1.64 -34.88 -46.97
C PRO A 245 -1.52 -35.84 -45.77
N GLU A 246 -0.33 -36.39 -45.49
CA GLU A 246 -0.11 -37.27 -44.33
C GLU A 246 0.12 -36.52 -43.01
N SER A 247 0.43 -35.21 -43.06
CA SER A 247 0.79 -34.41 -41.88
C SER A 247 -0.33 -34.34 -40.84
N GLN A 248 -1.61 -34.23 -41.23
CA GLN A 248 -2.71 -34.23 -40.26
C GLN A 248 -2.83 -35.55 -39.49
N ARG A 249 -2.50 -36.68 -40.13
CA ARG A 249 -2.56 -38.00 -39.48
C ARG A 249 -1.39 -38.19 -38.53
N LEU A 250 -0.19 -37.79 -38.94
CA LEU A 250 1.02 -37.82 -38.12
C LEU A 250 0.93 -36.85 -36.93
N GLN A 251 0.38 -35.66 -37.15
CA GLN A 251 0.12 -34.67 -36.11
C GLN A 251 -0.73 -35.27 -34.98
N ARG A 252 -1.91 -35.81 -35.30
CA ARG A 252 -2.80 -36.46 -34.33
C ARG A 252 -2.16 -37.65 -33.62
N ARG A 253 -1.22 -38.34 -34.26
CA ARG A 253 -0.47 -39.46 -33.68
C ARG A 253 0.56 -38.94 -32.68
N TYR A 254 1.37 -37.96 -33.05
CA TYR A 254 2.39 -37.38 -32.19
C TYR A 254 1.77 -36.66 -30.98
N GLU A 255 0.69 -35.90 -31.18
CA GLU A 255 -0.08 -35.30 -30.08
C GLU A 255 -0.59 -36.35 -29.08
N ARG A 256 -1.06 -37.51 -29.57
CA ARG A 256 -1.47 -38.64 -28.72
C ARG A 256 -0.32 -39.27 -27.95
N GLU A 257 0.82 -39.46 -28.60
CA GLU A 257 2.00 -40.05 -27.93
C GLU A 257 2.61 -39.07 -26.92
N ILE A 258 2.63 -37.76 -27.23
CA ILE A 258 2.99 -36.70 -26.27
C ILE A 258 2.06 -36.73 -25.07
N ALA A 259 0.75 -36.81 -25.28
CA ALA A 259 -0.23 -36.90 -24.19
C ALA A 259 -0.02 -38.13 -23.30
N LYS A 260 0.32 -39.30 -23.88
CA LYS A 260 0.65 -40.51 -23.11
C LYS A 260 1.94 -40.37 -22.30
N VAL A 261 2.95 -39.72 -22.88
CA VAL A 261 4.22 -39.46 -22.21
C VAL A 261 4.02 -38.46 -21.07
N ASP A 262 3.24 -37.39 -21.29
CA ASP A 262 2.88 -36.40 -20.28
C ASP A 262 2.07 -37.02 -19.13
N ALA A 263 1.14 -37.94 -19.44
CA ALA A 263 0.42 -38.70 -18.42
C ALA A 263 1.36 -39.58 -17.58
N LYS A 264 2.35 -40.24 -18.20
CA LYS A 264 3.35 -41.03 -17.44
C LYS A 264 4.29 -40.14 -16.63
N LEU A 265 4.74 -39.02 -17.18
CA LEU A 265 5.55 -38.03 -16.47
C LEU A 265 4.83 -37.55 -15.20
N SER A 266 3.52 -37.33 -15.29
CA SER A 266 2.70 -36.92 -14.13
C SER A 266 2.67 -37.98 -13.01
N SER A 267 2.85 -39.26 -13.34
CA SER A 267 2.86 -40.37 -12.36
C SER A 267 4.23 -40.72 -11.78
N VAL A 268 5.31 -40.36 -12.48
CA VAL A 268 6.70 -40.75 -12.13
C VAL A 268 7.44 -39.62 -11.40
N SER A 269 7.12 -38.35 -11.66
CA SER A 269 7.75 -37.25 -10.92
C SER A 269 7.18 -37.20 -9.51
N GLU A 270 8.02 -37.31 -8.48
CA GLU A 270 7.71 -36.73 -7.17
C GLU A 270 7.56 -35.20 -7.37
N ASN A 271 6.33 -34.76 -7.65
CA ASN A 271 5.82 -33.39 -7.55
C ASN A 271 6.70 -32.25 -8.07
N LYS A 272 7.50 -32.46 -9.12
CA LYS A 272 8.07 -31.35 -9.90
C LYS A 272 7.73 -31.49 -11.37
N PRO A 273 6.57 -30.96 -11.81
CA PRO A 273 6.32 -30.62 -13.21
C PRO A 273 7.55 -29.95 -13.82
N THR A 274 7.83 -30.17 -15.09
CA THR A 274 8.95 -29.52 -15.81
C THR A 274 8.92 -27.99 -15.67
N GLN A 275 7.71 -27.43 -15.53
CA GLN A 275 7.45 -26.03 -15.21
C GLN A 275 7.99 -25.57 -13.83
N LEU A 276 8.21 -26.50 -12.88
CA LEU A 276 8.85 -26.24 -11.58
C LEU A 276 10.37 -26.39 -11.62
N LEU A 277 10.92 -27.10 -12.61
CA LEU A 277 12.37 -27.06 -12.91
C LEU A 277 12.75 -25.71 -13.56
N GLU A 278 11.78 -25.06 -14.21
CA GLU A 278 11.83 -23.71 -14.76
C GLU A 278 11.46 -22.62 -13.75
N ARG A 279 11.35 -22.97 -12.47
CA ARG A 279 11.08 -22.00 -11.42
C ARG A 279 12.10 -22.08 -10.29
N CYS A 280 13.28 -21.54 -10.56
CA CYS A 280 13.99 -20.77 -9.54
C CYS A 280 13.57 -19.32 -9.75
N GLY A 281 13.54 -18.48 -8.71
CA GLY A 281 13.25 -17.03 -8.82
C GLY A 281 14.24 -16.31 -9.75
N ARG A 282 14.12 -16.51 -11.06
CA ARG A 282 14.94 -15.90 -12.07
C ARG A 282 14.38 -14.52 -12.37
N HIS A 283 15.24 -13.51 -12.29
CA HIS A 283 14.90 -12.14 -12.64
C HIS A 283 15.64 -11.83 -13.94
N ILE A 284 15.03 -12.19 -15.07
CA ILE A 284 15.59 -11.99 -16.40
C ILE A 284 15.48 -10.51 -16.77
N ILE A 285 16.63 -9.85 -16.95
CA ILE A 285 16.68 -8.44 -17.36
C ILE A 285 16.81 -8.27 -18.87
N ALA A 286 17.38 -9.24 -19.57
CA ALA A 286 17.49 -9.21 -21.03
C ALA A 286 17.43 -10.63 -21.61
N SER A 287 16.70 -10.78 -22.72
CA SER A 287 16.47 -12.09 -23.35
C SER A 287 16.42 -12.03 -24.87
N SER A 288 16.81 -13.15 -25.48
CA SER A 288 16.64 -13.47 -26.89
C SER A 288 16.26 -14.94 -27.05
N ALA A 289 16.09 -15.40 -28.29
CA ALA A 289 15.86 -16.82 -28.55
C ALA A 289 17.04 -17.71 -28.13
N LYS A 290 18.26 -17.16 -28.00
CA LYS A 290 19.49 -17.92 -27.79
C LYS A 290 20.20 -17.61 -26.48
N ASN A 291 20.12 -16.37 -26.00
CA ASN A 291 20.91 -15.88 -24.88
C ASN A 291 19.99 -15.17 -23.86
N VAL A 292 20.27 -15.36 -22.58
CA VAL A 292 19.53 -14.74 -21.47
C VAL A 292 20.49 -14.24 -20.41
N ILE A 293 20.21 -13.03 -19.91
CA ILE A 293 20.87 -12.44 -18.74
C ILE A 293 19.87 -12.40 -17.59
N SER A 294 20.20 -13.07 -16.50
CA SER A 294 19.42 -13.09 -15.26
C SER A 294 20.19 -12.41 -14.13
N LEU A 295 19.52 -11.49 -13.42
CA LEU A 295 20.09 -10.76 -12.29
C LEU A 295 19.96 -11.52 -10.97
N VAL A 296 18.98 -12.41 -10.90
CA VAL A 296 18.78 -13.35 -9.79
C VAL A 296 18.62 -14.71 -10.43
N ALA A 297 19.37 -15.71 -10.00
CA ALA A 297 19.22 -17.09 -10.47
C ALA A 297 19.74 -18.10 -9.45
N GLY A 298 19.19 -19.32 -9.52
CA GLY A 298 19.54 -20.43 -8.65
C GLY A 298 19.16 -20.21 -7.18
N SER A 299 19.51 -21.16 -6.32
CA SER A 299 19.19 -21.12 -4.87
C SER A 299 19.92 -20.02 -4.11
N LYS A 300 20.95 -19.45 -4.72
CA LYS A 300 21.71 -18.34 -4.14
C LYS A 300 21.30 -16.98 -4.71
N GLY A 301 20.36 -16.88 -5.64
CA GLY A 301 19.95 -15.58 -6.20
C GLY A 301 21.11 -14.77 -6.80
N GLU A 302 22.03 -15.45 -7.47
CA GLU A 302 23.24 -14.84 -8.05
C GLU A 302 23.00 -14.47 -9.52
N ILE A 303 23.76 -13.50 -10.03
CA ILE A 303 23.72 -13.10 -11.43
C ILE A 303 24.27 -14.21 -12.32
N CYS A 304 23.55 -14.55 -13.39
CA CYS A 304 23.99 -15.56 -14.36
C CYS A 304 23.65 -15.22 -15.81
N PHE A 305 24.48 -15.75 -16.71
CA PHE A 305 24.19 -15.82 -18.14
C PHE A 305 23.90 -17.27 -18.52
N TYR A 306 22.89 -17.51 -19.34
CA TYR A 306 22.60 -18.85 -19.84
C TYR A 306 21.97 -18.83 -21.23
N ARG A 307 21.89 -20.02 -21.83
CA ARG A 307 21.26 -20.25 -23.14
C ARG A 307 20.04 -21.17 -22.95
N PRO A 308 18.82 -20.77 -23.36
CA PRO A 308 17.59 -21.49 -23.03
C PRO A 308 17.49 -22.95 -23.51
N SER A 309 18.15 -23.39 -24.59
CA SER A 309 18.49 -24.79 -24.88
C SER A 309 19.08 -24.99 -26.28
N GLY A 310 20.11 -25.83 -26.40
CA GLY A 310 20.67 -26.31 -27.66
C GLY A 310 21.77 -27.36 -27.44
N THR A 311 21.39 -28.65 -27.43
CA THR A 311 22.16 -29.92 -27.64
C THR A 311 23.60 -30.13 -27.14
N LYS A 312 24.23 -29.22 -26.41
CA LYS A 312 25.44 -29.49 -25.60
C LYS A 312 25.27 -28.73 -24.29
N ALA A 313 25.49 -29.41 -23.16
CA ALA A 313 25.23 -28.95 -21.79
C ALA A 313 25.17 -27.41 -21.66
N ALA A 314 24.02 -26.89 -21.22
CA ALA A 314 23.80 -25.47 -20.97
C ALA A 314 25.01 -24.88 -20.22
N ARG A 315 25.80 -24.04 -20.89
CA ARG A 315 26.87 -23.27 -20.26
C ARG A 315 26.22 -22.09 -19.54
N GLU A 316 25.73 -22.35 -18.33
CA GLU A 316 25.44 -21.30 -17.38
C GLU A 316 26.76 -20.71 -16.89
N VAL A 317 26.90 -19.39 -16.97
CA VAL A 317 28.02 -18.66 -16.41
C VAL A 317 27.49 -17.90 -15.20
N ASN A 318 27.80 -18.40 -14.01
CA ASN A 318 27.43 -17.77 -12.75
C ASN A 318 28.56 -16.83 -12.28
N PHE A 319 28.19 -15.59 -11.94
CA PHE A 319 29.13 -14.55 -11.53
C PHE A 319 29.41 -14.52 -10.02
N GLN A 320 28.68 -15.29 -9.21
CA GLN A 320 28.80 -15.37 -7.75
C GLN A 320 28.62 -14.01 -7.06
N VAL A 321 27.78 -13.17 -7.65
CA VAL A 321 27.46 -11.82 -7.18
C VAL A 321 25.96 -11.70 -7.03
N ARG A 322 25.52 -11.08 -5.93
CA ARG A 322 24.14 -10.70 -5.67
C ARG A 322 23.98 -9.19 -5.79
N LEU A 323 22.79 -8.76 -6.16
CA LEU A 323 22.43 -7.34 -6.12
C LEU A 323 21.99 -6.93 -4.72
N GLU A 324 22.29 -5.68 -4.37
CA GLU A 324 21.84 -5.10 -3.11
C GLU A 324 20.37 -4.66 -3.25
N ARG A 325 19.53 -4.98 -2.25
CA ARG A 325 18.13 -4.51 -2.20
C ARG A 325 18.03 -3.09 -1.65
N ASN A 326 16.87 -2.46 -1.84
CA ASN A 326 16.53 -1.13 -1.31
C ASN A 326 17.49 -0.02 -1.76
N ARG A 327 18.12 -0.17 -2.93
CA ARG A 327 18.96 0.84 -3.56
C ARG A 327 19.13 0.62 -5.06
N TRP A 328 19.53 1.67 -5.76
CA TRP A 328 19.97 1.58 -7.15
C TRP A 328 21.29 0.83 -7.25
N ASN A 329 21.32 -0.16 -8.15
CA ASN A 329 22.51 -0.88 -8.56
C ASN A 329 22.85 -0.47 -9.99
N HIS A 330 24.07 0.00 -10.22
CA HIS A 330 24.63 0.14 -11.58
C HIS A 330 25.33 -1.16 -11.94
N VAL A 331 24.67 -2.00 -12.74
CA VAL A 331 25.15 -3.30 -13.17
C VAL A 331 25.70 -3.18 -14.57
N VAL A 332 26.98 -3.45 -14.75
CA VAL A 332 27.63 -3.38 -16.06
C VAL A 332 28.24 -4.72 -16.42
N PHE A 333 27.85 -5.22 -17.58
CA PHE A 333 28.41 -6.41 -18.18
C PHE A 333 29.27 -6.00 -19.38
N SER A 334 30.47 -6.53 -19.47
CA SER A 334 31.33 -6.38 -20.64
C SER A 334 31.76 -7.76 -21.14
N ALA A 335 31.58 -8.02 -22.43
CA ALA A 335 32.06 -9.24 -23.06
C ALA A 335 33.15 -8.90 -24.08
N GLY A 336 34.30 -9.54 -23.94
CA GLY A 336 35.37 -9.56 -24.93
C GLY A 336 35.37 -10.85 -25.74
N ALA A 337 36.48 -11.11 -26.43
CA ALA A 337 36.62 -12.29 -27.29
C ALA A 337 36.64 -13.62 -26.52
N ARG A 338 37.02 -13.64 -25.24
CA ARG A 338 37.11 -14.83 -24.38
C ARG A 338 36.80 -14.57 -22.89
N GLU A 339 36.42 -13.36 -22.55
CA GLU A 339 36.25 -12.91 -21.16
C GLU A 339 34.92 -12.19 -20.99
N LEU A 340 34.28 -12.45 -19.85
CA LEU A 340 33.03 -11.83 -19.42
C LEU A 340 33.30 -11.15 -18.07
N SER A 341 33.12 -9.84 -18.02
CA SER A 341 33.39 -9.02 -16.84
C SER A 341 32.09 -8.46 -16.29
N LEU A 342 31.93 -8.53 -14.98
CA LEU A 342 30.84 -7.90 -14.24
C LEU A 342 31.40 -6.78 -13.36
N PHE A 343 30.85 -5.59 -13.53
CA PHE A 343 31.05 -4.46 -12.65
C PHE A 343 29.74 -4.14 -11.92
N LEU A 344 29.86 -3.78 -10.65
CA LEU A 344 28.73 -3.36 -9.83
C LEU A 344 29.11 -2.04 -9.16
N ASN A 345 28.28 -1.01 -9.34
CA ASN A 345 28.46 0.32 -8.76
C ASN A 345 29.84 0.94 -9.08
N GLY A 346 30.32 0.73 -10.32
CA GLY A 346 31.60 1.26 -10.81
C GLY A 346 32.84 0.45 -10.41
N GLU A 347 32.69 -0.69 -9.70
CA GLU A 347 33.79 -1.56 -9.30
C GLU A 347 33.75 -2.89 -10.05
N LEU A 348 34.90 -3.40 -10.48
CA LEU A 348 35.01 -4.76 -11.04
C LEU A 348 34.77 -5.80 -9.93
N LYS A 349 33.75 -6.66 -10.09
CA LYS A 349 33.43 -7.71 -9.11
C LYS A 349 33.94 -9.09 -9.52
N THR A 350 33.85 -9.45 -10.80
CA THR A 350 34.28 -10.76 -11.27
C THR A 350 34.60 -10.75 -12.76
N ILE A 351 35.51 -11.66 -13.13
CA ILE A 351 35.79 -12.04 -14.52
C ILE A 351 35.54 -13.54 -14.66
N ARG A 352 34.91 -13.95 -15.76
CA ARG A 352 34.67 -15.33 -16.15
C ARG A 352 35.20 -15.56 -17.57
N SER A 353 35.68 -16.77 -17.84
CA SER A 353 36.04 -17.14 -19.21
C SER A 353 34.80 -17.55 -20.00
N GLY A 354 34.67 -17.04 -21.21
CA GLY A 354 33.52 -17.33 -22.05
C GLY A 354 33.32 -16.36 -23.20
N VAL A 355 32.40 -16.73 -24.08
CA VAL A 355 31.88 -15.88 -25.16
C VAL A 355 30.37 -15.89 -25.02
N PHE A 356 29.78 -14.71 -25.05
CA PHE A 356 28.35 -14.51 -24.87
C PHE A 356 27.91 -13.35 -25.73
N ASP A 357 26.89 -13.56 -26.56
CA ASP A 357 26.32 -12.48 -27.37
C ASP A 357 25.28 -11.75 -26.50
N LEU A 358 25.21 -10.42 -26.61
CA LEU A 358 24.25 -9.62 -25.87
C LEU A 358 22.84 -9.89 -26.42
N PRO A 359 21.88 -10.37 -25.60
CA PRO A 359 20.51 -10.52 -26.04
C PRO A 359 19.84 -9.16 -26.30
N MET A 360 19.48 -8.92 -27.56
CA MET A 360 18.90 -7.64 -28.02
C MET A 360 17.42 -7.73 -28.38
N SER A 361 16.76 -8.87 -28.11
CA SER A 361 15.35 -9.02 -28.50
C SER A 361 14.41 -8.32 -27.51
N ARG A 362 14.69 -8.46 -26.20
CA ARG A 362 13.83 -7.95 -25.14
C ARG A 362 14.62 -7.48 -23.93
N ILE A 363 14.09 -6.47 -23.25
CA ILE A 363 14.40 -6.16 -21.85
C ILE A 363 13.32 -6.85 -21.02
N GLY A 364 13.68 -7.76 -20.12
CA GLY A 364 12.75 -8.73 -19.54
C GLY A 364 12.60 -10.01 -20.35
N THR A 365 11.56 -10.79 -20.07
CA THR A 365 11.15 -11.95 -20.88
C THR A 365 9.63 -12.01 -21.07
N LYS A 366 9.21 -12.66 -22.16
CA LYS A 366 7.80 -13.01 -22.42
C LYS A 366 7.41 -14.32 -21.71
N GLU A 367 8.40 -15.09 -21.27
CA GLU A 367 8.17 -16.32 -20.51
C GLU A 367 7.58 -15.96 -19.15
N LYS A 368 6.39 -16.52 -18.90
CA LYS A 368 5.58 -16.14 -17.76
C LYS A 368 6.31 -16.54 -16.48
N THR A 369 6.42 -15.61 -15.54
CA THR A 369 6.99 -15.69 -14.18
C THR A 369 8.51 -15.52 -14.02
N GLU A 370 9.29 -15.34 -15.09
CA GLU A 370 10.77 -15.19 -14.98
C GLU A 370 11.28 -13.78 -15.33
N SER A 371 10.40 -12.84 -15.69
CA SER A 371 10.85 -11.49 -16.00
C SER A 371 11.37 -10.74 -14.77
N PHE A 372 12.28 -9.79 -15.01
CA PHE A 372 12.81 -8.91 -13.97
C PHE A 372 11.67 -8.29 -13.14
N GLN A 373 11.90 -8.21 -11.83
CA GLN A 373 10.97 -7.59 -10.89
C GLN A 373 11.73 -6.48 -10.16
N GLY A 374 11.22 -5.25 -10.29
CA GLY A 374 11.90 -4.08 -9.77
C GLY A 374 11.67 -2.86 -10.65
N LEU A 375 12.52 -1.86 -10.49
CA LEU A 375 12.50 -0.67 -11.32
C LEU A 375 13.77 -0.61 -12.16
N ILE A 376 13.63 -0.11 -13.39
CA ILE A 376 14.75 0.09 -14.29
C ILE A 376 14.87 1.57 -14.66
N GLN A 377 16.11 1.98 -14.87
CA GLN A 377 16.47 3.29 -15.43
C GLN A 377 17.73 3.13 -16.30
N GLU A 378 17.95 4.05 -17.25
CA GLU A 378 19.24 4.22 -17.93
C GLU A 378 19.88 2.94 -18.53
N ILE A 379 19.16 2.21 -19.38
CA ILE A 379 19.75 1.04 -20.06
C ILE A 379 20.57 1.51 -21.25
N ARG A 380 21.84 1.07 -21.31
CA ARG A 380 22.79 1.49 -22.36
C ARG A 380 23.49 0.28 -22.94
N TYR A 381 23.42 0.10 -24.25
CA TYR A 381 24.10 -0.95 -24.98
C TYR A 381 25.15 -0.36 -25.91
N TRP A 382 26.35 -0.91 -25.86
CA TRP A 382 27.52 -0.45 -26.60
C TRP A 382 28.14 -1.60 -27.40
N ASN A 383 28.53 -1.34 -28.64
CA ASN A 383 29.34 -2.22 -29.49
C ASN A 383 30.84 -1.99 -29.28
N GLU A 384 31.25 -1.90 -28.02
CA GLU A 384 32.65 -1.81 -27.58
C GLU A 384 32.79 -2.38 -26.16
N SER A 385 33.99 -2.82 -25.79
CA SER A 385 34.34 -3.10 -24.40
C SER A 385 34.85 -1.82 -23.74
N ARG A 386 34.05 -1.23 -22.84
CA ARG A 386 34.37 0.03 -22.16
C ARG A 386 35.32 -0.20 -21.00
N SER A 387 36.24 0.74 -20.77
CA SER A 387 37.14 0.71 -19.63
C SER A 387 36.40 1.07 -18.33
N ILE A 388 36.94 0.63 -17.19
CA ILE A 388 36.39 0.99 -15.88
C ILE A 388 36.32 2.51 -15.66
N GLN A 389 37.30 3.26 -16.18
CA GLN A 389 37.32 4.71 -16.12
C GLN A 389 36.17 5.32 -16.94
N GLN A 390 35.93 4.82 -18.15
CA GLN A 390 34.80 5.25 -18.98
C GLN A 390 33.47 4.95 -18.29
N ILE A 391 33.32 3.75 -17.71
CA ILE A 391 32.14 3.34 -16.96
C ILE A 391 31.89 4.28 -15.78
N GLN A 392 32.90 4.52 -14.94
CA GLN A 392 32.79 5.40 -13.77
C GLN A 392 32.49 6.85 -14.14
N GLN A 393 33.09 7.37 -15.21
CA GLN A 393 32.85 8.74 -15.68
C GLN A 393 31.42 8.94 -16.21
N SER A 394 30.87 7.96 -16.92
CA SER A 394 29.49 8.04 -17.45
C SER A 394 28.41 7.56 -16.47
N ALA A 395 28.79 6.96 -15.34
CA ALA A 395 27.83 6.30 -14.42
C ALA A 395 26.79 7.25 -13.81
N ALA A 396 27.14 8.52 -13.58
CA ALA A 396 26.23 9.50 -12.97
C ALA A 396 25.89 10.66 -13.90
N SER A 397 26.07 10.48 -15.22
CA SER A 397 25.83 11.52 -16.22
C SER A 397 24.91 11.04 -17.33
N ILE A 398 24.18 11.99 -17.90
CA ILE A 398 23.42 11.80 -19.14
C ILE A 398 24.42 11.71 -20.30
N LEU A 399 24.20 10.76 -21.20
CA LEU A 399 25.08 10.59 -22.35
C LEU A 399 24.85 11.70 -23.39
N HIS A 400 25.93 12.33 -23.84
CA HIS A 400 25.91 13.14 -25.05
C HIS A 400 25.96 12.22 -26.28
N VAL A 401 24.81 11.70 -26.68
CA VAL A 401 24.64 10.68 -27.74
C VAL A 401 25.46 10.97 -29.01
N ALA A 402 25.53 12.23 -29.44
CA ALA A 402 26.31 12.63 -30.62
C ALA A 402 27.82 12.31 -30.53
N LYS A 403 28.37 12.18 -29.32
CA LYS A 403 29.78 11.81 -29.06
C LYS A 403 29.98 10.29 -28.92
N CYS A 404 28.90 9.51 -28.88
CA CYS A 404 28.90 8.09 -28.55
C CYS A 404 28.78 7.24 -29.82
N LYS A 405 29.87 7.08 -30.58
CA LYS A 405 29.87 6.41 -31.89
C LYS A 405 29.49 4.93 -31.86
N THR A 406 29.78 4.25 -30.75
CA THR A 406 29.60 2.80 -30.55
C THR A 406 28.33 2.47 -29.76
N LEU A 407 27.53 3.47 -29.39
CA LEU A 407 26.24 3.28 -28.71
C LEU A 407 25.22 2.70 -29.69
N VAL A 408 24.61 1.58 -29.32
CA VAL A 408 23.63 0.85 -30.14
C VAL A 408 22.21 0.90 -29.60
N GLY A 409 22.03 1.26 -28.33
CA GLY A 409 20.73 1.47 -27.71
C GLY A 409 20.87 2.24 -26.41
N TYR A 410 19.96 3.19 -26.17
CA TYR A 410 19.91 3.99 -24.95
C TYR A 410 18.49 4.32 -24.54
N TRP A 411 18.02 3.75 -23.43
CA TRP A 411 16.68 3.99 -22.88
C TRP A 411 16.77 4.66 -21.51
N THR A 412 16.23 5.88 -21.38
CA THR A 412 16.27 6.65 -20.12
C THR A 412 15.07 6.37 -19.21
N PHE A 413 13.93 5.95 -19.80
CA PHE A 413 12.66 5.73 -19.09
C PHE A 413 12.15 7.00 -18.40
N GLU A 414 12.07 8.09 -19.17
CA GLU A 414 11.60 9.42 -18.75
C GLU A 414 10.33 9.90 -19.49
N GLU A 415 9.73 9.05 -20.33
CA GLU A 415 8.51 9.32 -21.07
C GLU A 415 7.32 9.54 -20.13
N GLY A 416 7.27 8.76 -19.04
CA GLY A 416 6.40 9.01 -17.89
C GLY A 416 4.94 8.57 -18.06
N MET A 417 4.54 8.10 -19.25
CA MET A 417 3.21 7.56 -19.53
C MET A 417 3.20 6.74 -20.82
N GLY A 418 2.16 5.92 -21.01
CA GLY A 418 1.93 5.12 -22.21
C GLY A 418 2.74 3.81 -22.25
N ASP A 419 2.64 3.08 -23.36
CA ASP A 419 3.18 1.73 -23.51
C ASP A 419 4.36 1.67 -24.48
N LEU A 420 5.04 2.80 -24.71
CA LEU A 420 6.15 2.90 -25.64
C LEU A 420 7.34 3.59 -24.98
N VAL A 421 8.55 3.13 -25.31
CA VAL A 421 9.81 3.75 -24.93
C VAL A 421 10.69 4.02 -26.14
N ASP A 422 11.40 5.14 -26.10
CA ASP A 422 12.24 5.61 -27.19
C ASP A 422 13.71 5.26 -26.96
N ASP A 423 14.39 4.83 -28.03
CA ASP A 423 15.84 4.73 -28.05
C ASP A 423 16.45 6.11 -28.33
N MET A 424 17.06 6.71 -27.31
CA MET A 424 17.73 8.00 -27.39
C MET A 424 18.97 7.98 -28.30
N SER A 425 19.49 6.80 -28.65
CA SER A 425 20.57 6.66 -29.64
C SER A 425 20.09 6.77 -31.10
N LEU A 426 18.76 6.72 -31.31
CA LEU A 426 18.09 6.75 -32.62
C LEU A 426 18.59 5.66 -33.57
N LYS A 427 18.99 4.50 -33.03
CA LYS A 427 19.47 3.33 -33.80
C LYS A 427 18.41 2.26 -33.92
N LEU A 428 17.51 2.18 -32.95
CA LEU A 428 16.46 1.17 -32.86
C LEU A 428 15.08 1.82 -33.00
N PRO A 429 14.08 1.08 -33.51
CA PRO A 429 12.71 1.56 -33.52
C PRO A 429 12.19 1.75 -32.08
N ARG A 430 11.13 2.55 -31.96
CA ARG A 430 10.39 2.69 -30.70
C ARG A 430 9.91 1.32 -30.21
N SER A 431 10.14 1.04 -28.94
CA SER A 431 9.88 -0.28 -28.35
C SER A 431 8.58 -0.28 -27.55
N SER A 432 7.77 -1.33 -27.67
CA SER A 432 6.55 -1.48 -26.86
C SER A 432 6.84 -2.13 -25.51
N CYS A 433 6.22 -1.59 -24.47
CA CYS A 433 6.24 -2.11 -23.11
C CYS A 433 4.97 -2.91 -22.83
N PHE A 434 5.12 -4.02 -22.10
CA PHE A 434 4.03 -4.90 -21.70
C PHE A 434 4.08 -5.07 -20.19
N ASP A 435 2.94 -4.98 -19.52
CA ASP A 435 2.77 -5.20 -18.06
C ASP A 435 3.72 -4.38 -17.16
N THR A 436 4.16 -3.22 -17.64
CA THR A 436 4.98 -2.25 -16.90
C THR A 436 4.16 -1.09 -16.35
N ASN A 437 4.70 -0.38 -15.37
CA ASN A 437 4.13 0.83 -14.80
C ASN A 437 5.14 1.98 -14.82
N TRP A 438 4.66 3.21 -15.01
CA TRP A 438 5.48 4.40 -14.82
C TRP A 438 5.52 4.81 -13.36
N VAL A 439 6.72 5.11 -12.86
CA VAL A 439 6.91 5.76 -11.56
C VAL A 439 7.69 7.06 -11.77
N LEU A 440 7.12 8.15 -11.29
CA LEU A 440 7.62 9.50 -11.50
C LEU A 440 8.34 10.00 -10.25
N TYR A 441 9.51 10.63 -10.43
CA TYR A 441 10.31 11.26 -9.37
C TYR A 441 9.76 12.64 -8.94
N ASP A 442 8.46 12.90 -9.10
CA ASP A 442 7.82 14.20 -8.92
C ASP A 442 7.32 14.44 -7.47
N THR A 443 7.05 13.38 -6.72
CA THR A 443 6.61 13.47 -5.31
C THR A 443 7.77 13.32 -4.30
N PRO A 444 7.72 14.02 -3.15
CA PRO A 444 8.69 13.85 -2.08
C PRO A 444 8.76 12.42 -1.54
N GLU A 445 7.63 11.71 -1.50
CA GLU A 445 7.53 10.34 -1.02
C GLU A 445 8.37 9.39 -1.88
N VAL A 446 8.24 9.49 -3.22
CA VAL A 446 9.03 8.70 -4.17
C VAL A 446 10.52 9.06 -4.05
N ARG A 447 10.87 10.35 -3.97
CA ARG A 447 12.28 10.79 -3.82
C ARG A 447 12.90 10.35 -2.49
N LYS A 448 12.11 10.27 -1.42
CA LYS A 448 12.57 9.79 -0.11
C LYS A 448 12.79 8.28 -0.13
N HIS A 449 11.93 7.54 -0.81
CA HIS A 449 12.02 6.09 -0.93
C HIS A 449 13.18 5.66 -1.85
N PHE A 450 13.27 6.19 -3.07
CA PHE A 450 14.30 5.80 -4.04
C PHE A 450 15.60 6.62 -3.96
N GLY A 451 15.61 7.69 -3.17
CA GLY A 451 16.74 8.61 -3.07
C GLY A 451 16.97 9.44 -4.34
N VAL A 452 18.25 9.69 -4.64
CA VAL A 452 18.64 10.44 -5.84
C VAL A 452 18.55 9.52 -7.05
N PRO A 453 17.92 9.94 -8.16
CA PRO A 453 17.92 9.14 -9.37
C PRO A 453 19.37 8.90 -9.85
N PRO A 454 19.66 7.75 -10.49
CA PRO A 454 21.01 7.40 -10.92
C PRO A 454 21.69 8.42 -11.84
N THR A 455 20.89 9.08 -12.68
CA THR A 455 21.30 10.17 -13.55
C THR A 455 20.39 11.38 -13.37
N PRO A 456 20.87 12.60 -13.67
CA PRO A 456 20.00 13.76 -13.84
C PRO A 456 19.00 13.52 -14.99
N SER A 457 17.88 14.26 -15.01
CA SER A 457 16.88 14.11 -16.07
C SER A 457 17.46 14.41 -17.44
N LEU A 458 17.17 13.60 -18.45
CA LEU A 458 17.50 13.85 -19.86
C LEU A 458 17.10 15.26 -20.31
N ARG A 459 16.04 15.84 -19.75
CA ARG A 459 15.61 17.22 -20.02
C ARG A 459 16.67 18.26 -19.65
N ASP A 460 17.56 17.92 -18.73
CA ASP A 460 18.69 18.73 -18.28
C ASP A 460 19.98 18.46 -19.07
N GLN A 461 19.94 17.70 -20.17
CA GLN A 461 21.14 17.38 -20.97
C GLN A 461 21.88 18.60 -21.53
N THR A 462 21.19 19.73 -21.69
CA THR A 462 21.75 21.01 -22.15
C THR A 462 22.25 21.88 -20.99
N CYS A 463 21.91 21.55 -19.75
CA CYS A 463 22.39 22.27 -18.57
C CYS A 463 23.84 21.85 -18.24
N CYS A 464 24.64 22.80 -17.75
CA CYS A 464 25.96 22.46 -17.21
C CYS A 464 25.84 21.64 -15.91
N LEU A 465 26.90 20.89 -15.57
CA LEU A 465 26.94 20.04 -14.37
C LEU A 465 26.67 20.82 -13.07
N VAL A 466 27.09 22.08 -13.00
CA VAL A 466 26.82 22.95 -11.84
C VAL A 466 25.33 23.21 -11.69
N ASN A 467 24.63 23.56 -12.77
CA ASN A 467 23.20 23.80 -12.74
C ASN A 467 22.40 22.52 -12.45
N GLN A 468 22.82 21.37 -12.98
CA GLN A 468 22.22 20.08 -12.63
C GLN A 468 22.33 19.80 -11.12
N LYS A 469 23.52 20.03 -10.52
CA LYS A 469 23.73 19.88 -9.07
C LYS A 469 22.89 20.88 -8.26
N LEU A 470 22.82 22.14 -8.68
CA LEU A 470 22.01 23.16 -8.00
C LEU A 470 20.51 22.82 -8.03
N LYS A 471 19.99 22.29 -9.16
CA LYS A 471 18.61 21.81 -9.26
C LYS A 471 18.32 20.69 -8.26
N LEU A 472 19.21 19.69 -8.17
CA LEU A 472 19.09 18.59 -7.20
C LEU A 472 19.14 19.08 -5.75
N LEU A 473 20.06 20.01 -5.43
CA LEU A 473 20.14 20.62 -4.09
C LEU A 473 18.89 21.41 -3.73
N ALA A 474 18.38 22.21 -4.67
CA ALA A 474 17.14 22.96 -4.48
C ALA A 474 15.94 22.02 -4.30
N GLN A 475 15.89 20.89 -5.02
CA GLN A 475 14.86 19.88 -4.83
C GLN A 475 14.91 19.27 -3.42
N ARG A 476 16.09 18.86 -2.96
CA ARG A 476 16.26 18.32 -1.60
C ARG A 476 15.89 19.33 -0.51
N ALA A 477 16.19 20.62 -0.72
CA ALA A 477 15.80 21.68 0.21
C ALA A 477 14.27 21.79 0.31
N ARG A 478 13.57 21.75 -0.82
CA ARG A 478 12.09 21.73 -0.86
C ARG A 478 11.50 20.49 -0.22
N ASP A 479 12.10 19.33 -0.42
CA ASP A 479 11.63 18.08 0.20
C ASP A 479 11.78 18.16 1.72
N ARG A 480 12.91 18.69 2.20
CA ARG A 480 13.17 18.91 3.63
C ARG A 480 12.18 19.89 4.27
N GLU A 481 11.68 20.87 3.54
CA GLU A 481 10.65 21.80 4.02
C GLU A 481 9.33 21.09 4.34
N LEU A 482 9.05 19.95 3.69
CA LEU A 482 7.87 19.13 3.91
C LEU A 482 8.07 18.03 4.96
N ASP A 483 9.30 17.79 5.40
CA ASP A 483 9.59 16.78 6.42
C ASP A 483 8.82 17.08 7.71
N LEU A 484 8.15 16.06 8.23
CA LEU A 484 7.45 16.10 9.50
C LEU A 484 8.48 16.05 10.63
N VAL A 485 8.52 17.12 11.43
CA VAL A 485 9.44 17.27 12.56
C VAL A 485 8.66 17.50 13.85
N PRO A 486 9.09 16.88 14.97
CA PRO A 486 8.47 17.14 16.26
C PRO A 486 8.73 18.59 16.68
N CYS A 487 7.76 19.18 17.38
CA CYS A 487 7.93 20.51 17.93
C CYS A 487 9.13 20.57 18.90
N ARG A 488 10.08 21.49 18.65
CA ARG A 488 11.25 21.72 19.53
C ARG A 488 10.89 22.17 20.96
N GLN A 489 9.70 22.69 21.17
CA GLN A 489 9.18 23.05 22.49
C GLN A 489 8.47 21.88 23.19
N LEU A 490 8.50 20.68 22.59
CA LEU A 490 8.00 19.41 23.14
C LEU A 490 6.51 19.44 23.49
N CYS A 491 5.69 20.10 22.66
CA CYS A 491 4.23 20.09 22.80
C CYS A 491 3.55 18.85 22.16
N GLU A 492 4.32 17.79 21.86
CA GLU A 492 3.88 16.53 21.24
C GLU A 492 3.31 16.63 19.81
N GLN A 493 3.12 17.84 19.28
CA GLN A 493 2.71 18.02 17.89
C GLN A 493 3.88 17.80 16.92
N VAL A 494 3.59 17.13 15.82
CA VAL A 494 4.48 16.96 14.66
C VAL A 494 3.97 17.86 13.55
N VAL A 495 4.84 18.72 13.02
CA VAL A 495 4.50 19.71 11.98
C VAL A 495 5.50 19.65 10.84
N ALA A 496 5.12 20.11 9.64
CA ALA A 496 6.07 20.24 8.55
C ALA A 496 7.18 21.23 8.92
N TYR A 497 8.43 20.97 8.51
CA TYR A 497 9.59 21.78 8.87
C TYR A 497 9.41 23.26 8.50
N ARG A 498 8.84 23.56 7.33
CA ARG A 498 8.53 24.94 6.90
C ARG A 498 7.56 25.66 7.83
N ASP A 499 6.66 24.91 8.46
CA ASP A 499 5.60 25.44 9.33
C ASP A 499 6.04 25.48 10.80
N LEU A 500 7.21 24.91 11.13
CA LEU A 500 7.72 24.82 12.51
C LEU A 500 7.88 26.19 13.17
N GLU A 501 8.40 27.18 12.45
CA GLU A 501 8.59 28.52 12.99
C GLU A 501 7.25 29.24 13.23
N ARG A 502 6.29 29.09 12.31
CA ARG A 502 4.92 29.58 12.49
C ARG A 502 4.26 28.90 13.69
N HIS A 503 4.41 27.57 13.80
CA HIS A 503 3.90 26.80 14.92
C HIS A 503 4.46 27.34 16.25
N HIS A 504 5.78 27.55 16.38
CA HIS A 504 6.37 28.11 17.61
C HIS A 504 5.89 29.52 17.94
N ARG A 505 5.61 30.35 16.93
CA ARG A 505 5.20 31.75 17.14
C ARG A 505 3.71 31.91 17.44
N VAL A 506 2.84 31.09 16.86
CA VAL A 506 1.39 31.34 16.84
C VAL A 506 0.59 30.21 17.50
N GLU A 507 0.95 28.96 17.22
CA GLU A 507 0.06 27.81 17.49
C GLU A 507 0.49 27.04 18.75
N CYS A 508 1.78 26.97 19.05
CA CYS A 508 2.30 26.13 20.12
C CYS A 508 1.77 26.57 21.49
N VAL A 509 1.31 25.61 22.29
CA VAL A 509 0.83 25.82 23.67
C VAL A 509 1.94 26.25 24.63
N HIS A 510 3.19 25.91 24.31
CA HIS A 510 4.36 26.26 25.11
C HIS A 510 5.07 27.53 24.63
N ARG A 511 4.52 28.22 23.61
CA ARG A 511 5.06 29.51 23.17
C ARG A 511 5.01 30.54 24.31
N LEU A 512 6.00 31.41 24.35
CA LEU A 512 6.03 32.52 25.29
C LEU A 512 5.13 33.65 24.76
N VAL A 513 4.20 34.10 25.60
CA VAL A 513 3.33 35.23 25.33
C VAL A 513 3.54 36.30 26.41
N VAL A 514 3.31 37.56 26.04
CA VAL A 514 3.29 38.69 26.97
C VAL A 514 1.87 38.90 27.46
N CYS A 515 1.71 39.32 28.71
CA CYS A 515 0.42 39.70 29.25
C CYS A 515 -0.28 40.77 28.37
N LYS A 516 -1.58 40.61 28.14
CA LYS A 516 -2.41 41.53 27.34
C LYS A 516 -2.79 42.80 28.09
N GLU A 517 -2.65 42.82 29.42
CA GLU A 517 -3.05 43.97 30.22
C GLU A 517 -2.01 45.09 30.16
N VAL A 518 -2.48 46.31 29.91
CA VAL A 518 -1.62 47.49 29.77
C VAL A 518 -0.89 47.76 31.10
N GLY A 519 0.45 47.71 31.03
CA GLY A 519 1.33 47.88 32.19
C GLY A 519 1.65 46.59 32.95
N CYS A 520 1.32 45.41 32.41
CA CYS A 520 1.87 44.14 32.87
C CYS A 520 2.90 43.63 31.85
N GLU A 521 4.17 43.54 32.25
CA GLU A 521 5.29 43.09 31.39
C GLU A 521 5.61 41.59 31.57
N ALA A 522 4.75 40.86 32.27
CA ALA A 522 4.98 39.44 32.54
C ALA A 522 4.98 38.63 31.24
N THR A 523 5.96 37.74 31.13
CA THR A 523 6.06 36.74 30.05
C THR A 523 5.83 35.34 30.63
N TYR A 524 5.02 34.54 29.95
CA TYR A 524 4.67 33.19 30.40
C TYR A 524 4.30 32.29 29.22
N ARG A 525 4.28 30.97 29.44
CA ARG A 525 3.80 30.02 28.43
C ARG A 525 2.32 30.25 28.15
N SER A 526 1.88 30.19 26.90
CA SER A 526 0.47 30.39 26.52
C SER A 526 -0.49 29.49 27.31
N SER A 527 -0.10 28.26 27.64
CA SER A 527 -0.86 27.36 28.52
C SER A 527 -1.19 27.93 29.90
N ASN A 528 -0.34 28.83 30.41
CA ASN A 528 -0.43 29.40 31.76
C ASN A 528 -1.16 30.75 31.77
N GLU A 529 -1.70 31.21 30.63
CA GLU A 529 -2.39 32.50 30.52
C GLU A 529 -3.57 32.62 31.49
N ALA A 530 -4.41 31.59 31.57
CA ALA A 530 -5.56 31.58 32.47
C ALA A 530 -5.16 31.54 33.96
N GLU A 531 -4.02 30.94 34.30
CA GLU A 531 -3.49 31.00 35.67
C GLU A 531 -2.95 32.39 35.98
N HIS A 532 -2.15 32.95 35.08
CA HIS A 532 -1.61 34.30 35.24
C HIS A 532 -2.71 35.34 35.45
N MET A 533 -3.74 35.35 34.61
CA MET A 533 -4.84 36.32 34.71
C MET A 533 -5.62 36.19 36.03
N ARG A 534 -5.80 34.95 36.53
CA ARG A 534 -6.58 34.71 37.75
C ARG A 534 -5.82 34.99 39.05
N THR A 535 -4.49 34.84 39.07
CA THR A 535 -3.75 34.87 40.36
C THR A 535 -2.50 35.75 40.38
N LYS A 536 -1.92 36.08 39.22
CA LYS A 536 -0.61 36.77 39.16
C LYS A 536 -0.68 38.16 38.55
N CYS A 537 -1.65 38.44 37.67
CA CYS A 537 -1.76 39.72 37.00
C CYS A 537 -2.44 40.77 37.88
N GLU A 538 -1.66 41.55 38.62
CA GLU A 538 -2.17 42.63 39.47
C GLU A 538 -3.07 43.62 38.71
N ARG A 539 -2.71 43.93 37.45
CA ARG A 539 -3.48 44.86 36.59
C ARG A 539 -4.85 44.29 36.24
N HIS A 540 -4.92 43.00 35.89
CA HIS A 540 -6.17 42.31 35.60
C HIS A 540 -7.06 42.25 36.84
N LEU A 541 -6.49 41.84 37.97
CA LEU A 541 -7.21 41.74 39.24
C LEU A 541 -7.76 43.09 39.71
N LEU A 542 -6.98 44.16 39.56
CA LEU A 542 -7.45 45.51 39.85
C LEU A 542 -8.59 45.93 38.94
N ARG A 543 -8.50 45.65 37.63
CA ARG A 543 -9.58 45.95 36.68
C ARG A 543 -10.85 45.20 37.03
N ASP A 544 -10.74 43.91 37.33
CA ASP A 544 -11.89 43.07 37.70
C ASP A 544 -12.53 43.56 38.99
N GLU A 545 -11.75 43.97 39.99
CA GLU A 545 -12.25 44.58 41.22
C GLU A 545 -12.96 45.92 40.96
N LEU A 546 -12.44 46.76 40.06
CA LEU A 546 -13.09 48.01 39.67
C LEU A 546 -14.43 47.76 38.96
N VAL A 547 -14.47 46.78 38.04
CA VAL A 547 -15.69 46.36 37.35
C VAL A 547 -16.71 45.81 38.36
N ARG A 548 -16.27 44.96 39.29
CA ARG A 548 -17.10 44.41 40.37
C ARG A 548 -17.72 45.53 41.21
N ARG A 549 -16.91 46.48 41.69
CA ARG A 549 -17.39 47.66 42.46
C ARG A 549 -18.34 48.52 41.63
N HIS A 550 -18.10 48.67 40.34
CA HIS A 550 -19.01 49.41 39.45
C HIS A 550 -20.38 48.74 39.36
N HIS A 551 -20.41 47.41 39.22
CA HIS A 551 -21.65 46.63 39.21
C HIS A 551 -22.37 46.68 40.57
N GLU A 552 -21.66 46.52 41.69
CA GLU A 552 -22.25 46.63 43.04
C GLU A 552 -22.92 47.99 43.26
N LYS A 553 -22.29 49.08 42.82
CA LYS A 553 -22.86 50.44 42.89
C LYS A 553 -24.13 50.59 42.06
N ARG A 554 -24.28 49.84 40.97
CA ARG A 554 -25.46 49.89 40.07
C ARG A 554 -26.48 48.80 40.35
N GLN A 555 -26.20 47.89 41.28
CA GLN A 555 -27.12 46.85 41.70
C GLN A 555 -28.40 47.46 42.25
N LEU A 556 -29.55 46.96 41.76
CA LEU A 556 -30.86 47.35 42.25
C LEU A 556 -31.15 46.62 43.56
N VAL A 557 -31.14 47.40 44.64
CA VAL A 557 -31.42 46.93 46.00
C VAL A 557 -32.75 47.50 46.47
N GLU A 558 -33.39 46.80 47.40
CA GLU A 558 -34.61 47.28 48.04
C GLU A 558 -34.30 48.48 48.95
N CYS A 559 -35.27 49.39 49.05
CA CYS A 559 -35.14 50.56 49.90
C CYS A 559 -35.05 50.16 51.39
N VAL A 560 -34.09 50.73 52.12
CA VAL A 560 -33.92 50.48 53.56
C VAL A 560 -35.13 50.97 54.37
N LEU A 561 -35.87 51.95 53.86
CA LEU A 561 -37.13 52.45 54.43
C LEU A 561 -38.37 51.67 53.94
N ASN A 562 -38.13 50.51 53.31
CA ASN A 562 -39.13 49.55 52.84
C ASN A 562 -40.22 50.17 51.94
N CYS A 563 -39.82 51.10 51.07
CA CYS A 563 -40.68 51.59 50.00
C CYS A 563 -40.70 50.58 48.83
N PRO A 564 -41.72 50.60 47.96
CA PRO A 564 -41.87 49.62 46.88
C PRO A 564 -40.86 49.78 45.71
N GLU A 565 -40.00 50.81 45.74
CA GLU A 565 -39.06 51.10 44.64
C GLU A 565 -37.73 50.35 44.81
N ARG A 566 -37.22 49.78 43.72
CA ARG A 566 -35.86 49.22 43.66
C ARG A 566 -34.89 50.28 43.17
N ILE A 567 -33.92 50.63 44.00
CA ILE A 567 -33.00 51.75 43.73
C ILE A 567 -31.59 51.22 43.48
N GLN A 568 -30.87 51.84 42.56
CA GLN A 568 -29.44 51.55 42.40
C GLN A 568 -28.70 51.91 43.69
N ARG A 569 -27.90 50.99 44.22
CA ARG A 569 -27.21 51.14 45.51
C ARG A 569 -26.50 52.49 45.68
N ARG A 570 -25.88 53.02 44.63
CA ARG A 570 -25.22 54.35 44.61
C ARG A 570 -26.14 55.53 44.92
N PHE A 571 -27.44 55.41 44.66
CA PHE A 571 -28.44 56.45 44.89
C PHE A 571 -29.26 56.19 46.16
N MET A 572 -28.98 55.13 46.92
CA MET A 572 -29.75 54.77 48.12
C MET A 572 -29.82 55.92 49.13
N THR A 573 -28.70 56.58 49.42
CA THR A 573 -28.67 57.71 50.36
C THR A 573 -29.56 58.86 49.90
N ARG A 574 -29.46 59.25 48.62
CA ARG A 574 -30.26 60.34 48.04
C ARG A 574 -31.75 59.96 48.03
N HIS A 575 -32.08 58.74 47.62
CA HIS A 575 -33.45 58.25 47.63
C HIS A 575 -34.04 58.33 49.05
N CYS A 576 -33.39 57.74 50.06
CA CYS A 576 -33.92 57.72 51.43
C CYS A 576 -34.16 59.11 52.03
N HIS A 577 -33.34 60.11 51.70
CA HIS A 577 -33.43 61.44 52.30
C HIS A 577 -34.35 62.40 51.53
N GLN A 578 -34.43 62.30 50.20
CA GLN A 578 -35.07 63.33 49.37
C GLN A 578 -36.27 62.81 48.57
N GLU A 579 -36.22 61.58 48.07
CA GLU A 579 -37.17 61.09 47.06
C GLU A 579 -38.13 60.04 47.64
N CYS A 580 -37.74 59.35 48.71
CA CYS A 580 -38.52 58.26 49.29
C CYS A 580 -39.86 58.75 49.84
N VAL A 581 -40.93 58.00 49.54
CA VAL A 581 -42.26 58.19 50.12
C VAL A 581 -42.28 57.94 51.63
N ASN A 582 -41.46 57.00 52.10
CA ASN A 582 -41.30 56.67 53.52
C ASN A 582 -40.17 57.47 54.17
N ARG A 583 -39.68 58.56 53.56
CA ARG A 583 -38.65 59.40 54.20
C ARG A 583 -39.21 60.03 55.47
N LEU A 584 -38.33 60.22 56.45
CA LEU A 584 -38.66 60.93 57.69
C LEU A 584 -38.56 62.44 57.45
N ILE A 585 -39.65 63.14 57.73
CA ILE A 585 -39.71 64.61 57.68
C ILE A 585 -40.17 65.16 59.03
N LYS A 586 -39.73 66.38 59.36
CA LYS A 586 -40.19 67.10 60.54
C LYS A 586 -41.55 67.76 60.25
N CYS A 587 -42.39 67.88 61.26
CA CYS A 587 -43.63 68.64 61.17
C CYS A 587 -43.33 70.10 60.70
N PRO A 588 -44.12 70.68 59.76
CA PRO A 588 -43.94 72.06 59.30
C PRO A 588 -44.11 73.12 60.40
N TRP A 589 -44.82 72.78 61.46
CA TRP A 589 -45.00 73.64 62.62
C TRP A 589 -43.87 73.36 63.62
N GLU A 590 -42.99 74.34 63.81
CA GLU A 590 -41.78 74.19 64.65
C GLU A 590 -42.12 73.84 66.10
N ASP A 591 -43.26 74.30 66.60
CA ASP A 591 -43.77 74.01 67.95
C ASP A 591 -44.30 72.58 68.13
N CYS A 592 -44.52 71.83 67.03
CA CYS A 592 -44.92 70.42 67.11
C CYS A 592 -43.73 69.48 67.33
N GLY A 593 -42.55 69.77 66.77
CA GLY A 593 -41.31 69.01 66.97
C GLY A 593 -41.25 67.55 66.45
N ASP A 594 -42.38 66.93 66.09
CA ASP A 594 -42.46 65.52 65.72
C ASP A 594 -41.77 65.20 64.37
N THR A 595 -41.13 64.03 64.32
CA THR A 595 -40.58 63.44 63.08
C THR A 595 -41.46 62.30 62.62
N ILE A 596 -41.99 62.42 61.41
CA ILE A 596 -43.04 61.56 60.87
C ILE A 596 -42.68 61.08 59.47
N LEU A 597 -43.25 59.96 59.05
CA LEU A 597 -43.13 59.49 57.67
C LEU A 597 -43.82 60.50 56.73
N ALA A 598 -43.20 60.81 55.61
CA ALA A 598 -43.74 61.78 54.66
C ALA A 598 -45.14 61.40 54.15
N THR A 599 -45.43 60.11 53.97
CA THR A 599 -46.77 59.58 53.66
C THR A 599 -47.82 59.87 54.74
N MET A 600 -47.40 60.01 55.99
CA MET A 600 -48.29 60.20 57.14
C MET A 600 -48.45 61.68 57.53
N LEU A 601 -47.77 62.60 56.85
CA LEU A 601 -47.80 64.03 57.16
C LEU A 601 -49.21 64.61 57.17
N THR A 602 -50.01 64.33 56.14
CA THR A 602 -51.38 64.84 56.05
C THR A 602 -52.23 64.36 57.22
N ARG A 603 -52.16 63.06 57.54
CA ARG A 603 -52.88 62.49 58.69
C ARG A 603 -52.42 63.10 60.01
N HIS A 604 -51.11 63.31 60.17
CA HIS A 604 -50.55 63.97 61.33
C HIS A 604 -51.12 65.39 61.45
N MET A 605 -51.04 66.21 60.39
CA MET A 605 -51.57 67.57 60.39
C MET A 605 -53.06 67.64 60.72
N GLU A 606 -53.86 66.69 60.24
CA GLU A 606 -55.32 66.70 60.46
C GLU A 606 -55.75 66.19 61.84
N ARG A 607 -55.06 65.19 62.40
CA ARG A 607 -55.58 64.42 63.55
C ARG A 607 -54.65 64.30 64.75
N GLU A 608 -53.34 64.43 64.54
CA GLU A 608 -52.34 64.06 65.56
C GLU A 608 -51.40 65.23 65.92
N CYS A 609 -51.42 66.33 65.14
CA CYS A 609 -50.55 67.49 65.32
C CYS A 609 -50.98 68.32 66.53
N ARG A 610 -50.05 68.50 67.47
CA ARG A 610 -50.26 69.21 68.75
C ARG A 610 -49.75 70.66 68.73
N SER A 611 -49.64 71.25 67.55
CA SER A 611 -49.15 72.63 67.38
C SER A 611 -50.18 73.65 67.89
N GLU A 612 -49.80 74.47 68.86
CA GLU A 612 -50.62 75.57 69.39
C GLU A 612 -50.77 76.68 68.33
N THR A 613 -49.74 76.90 67.53
CA THR A 613 -49.78 77.86 66.41
C THR A 613 -50.75 77.44 65.31
N LYS A 614 -50.90 76.13 65.05
CA LYS A 614 -51.92 75.60 64.14
C LYS A 614 -53.34 75.86 64.69
N GLU A 615 -53.59 75.51 65.95
CA GLU A 615 -54.93 75.63 66.55
C GLU A 615 -55.39 77.09 66.65
N THR A 616 -54.48 78.00 66.99
CA THR A 616 -54.76 79.45 67.01
C THR A 616 -55.04 80.00 65.61
N ARG A 617 -54.29 79.56 64.59
CA ARG A 617 -54.54 79.93 63.19
C ARG A 617 -55.88 79.40 62.69
N GLU A 618 -56.24 78.15 63.00
CA GLU A 618 -57.53 77.57 62.65
C GLU A 618 -58.68 78.34 63.33
N LYS A 619 -58.55 78.69 64.62
CA LYS A 619 -59.53 79.55 65.34
C LYS A 619 -59.63 80.95 64.73
N MET A 620 -58.52 81.55 64.29
CA MET A 620 -58.55 82.85 63.60
C MET A 620 -59.30 82.77 62.27
N VAL A 621 -59.08 81.71 61.48
CA VAL A 621 -59.79 81.48 60.21
C VAL A 621 -61.27 81.21 60.45
N GLU A 622 -61.63 80.40 61.47
CA GLU A 622 -63.01 80.14 61.86
C GLU A 622 -63.72 81.43 62.31
N ASN A 623 -63.06 82.23 63.14
CA ASN A 623 -63.57 83.54 63.58
C ASN A 623 -63.70 84.53 62.41
N GLY A 624 -62.77 84.51 61.45
CA GLY A 624 -62.85 85.29 60.22
C GLY A 624 -64.05 84.88 59.36
N ARG A 625 -64.27 83.57 59.18
CA ARG A 625 -65.45 83.02 58.48
C ARG A 625 -66.75 83.35 59.21
N ARG A 626 -66.76 83.33 60.55
CA ARG A 626 -67.92 83.74 61.36
C ARG A 626 -68.24 85.23 61.18
N ARG A 627 -67.24 86.11 61.28
CA ARG A 627 -67.42 87.55 61.02
C ARG A 627 -67.89 87.84 59.60
N PHE A 628 -67.42 87.05 58.62
CA PHE A 628 -67.86 87.19 57.23
C PHE A 628 -69.35 86.81 57.08
N ARG A 629 -69.78 85.71 57.70
CA ARG A 629 -71.20 85.30 57.75
C ARG A 629 -72.08 86.33 58.48
N GLU A 630 -71.62 86.88 59.61
CA GLU A 630 -72.32 87.93 60.35
C GLU A 630 -72.42 89.24 59.55
N LYS A 631 -71.43 89.55 58.71
CA LYS A 631 -71.45 90.72 57.83
C LYS A 631 -72.41 90.52 56.65
N GLU A 632 -72.47 89.32 56.06
CA GLU A 632 -73.47 88.97 55.04
C GLU A 632 -74.91 89.00 55.60
N GLU A 633 -75.12 88.64 56.86
CA GLU A 633 -76.41 88.76 57.54
C GLU A 633 -76.80 90.21 57.90
N MET A 634 -75.82 91.12 58.04
CA MET A 634 -76.07 92.57 58.21
C MET A 634 -76.33 93.30 56.89
N ASP A 635 -75.60 92.96 55.82
CA ASP A 635 -75.75 93.56 54.49
C ASP A 635 -77.05 93.11 53.78
N THR A 636 -77.80 92.15 54.34
CA THR A 636 -79.13 91.72 53.86
C THR A 636 -80.32 92.40 54.58
N ARG A 637 -80.07 93.28 55.58
CA ARG A 637 -81.10 93.95 56.40
C ARG A 637 -81.10 95.50 56.33
N GLY A 638 -80.30 96.12 55.48
CA GLY A 638 -80.34 97.55 55.14
C GLY A 638 -80.31 97.72 53.63
#